data_AF-A0A7V9G5G5-F1
#
_entry.id   AF-A0A7V9G5G5-F1
#
_cell.length_a   1.000
_cell.length_b   1.000
_cell.length_c   1.000
_cell.angle_alpha   90.00
_cell.angle_beta   90.00
_cell.angle_gamma   90.00
#
_symmetry.space_group_name_H-M   'P 1'
#
loop_
_entity.id
_entity.type
_entity.pdbx_description
1 polymer ?
#
loop_
_entity_poly.entity_id
_entity_poly.type
_entity_poly.pdbx_seq_one_letter_code
_entity_poly.pdbx_strand_id
1 'polypeptide(L)'
;WDVAILGAGVAGMAAAVACARLGLRFTVVEASQPFTTIVNFPAGKPIFTYPKDMVPAGPLQVTADVKEALIAELRRQIAEVDIPITTGTASHIERHDGALSVILKEGEPIRARRIIVAIGRSGNYRRLDVPGEDRHHVSNRLHDPKALAGQDVLVVGGGDSALEAAIALCDAGARTTLSHRGGDFARAKSENADRVARLAAEGRLTLKLGTQVRRIDEGSVEIGTKGGAGETLPNQAVYTLIGREPPLEFLRKSGLKIRGENDRGAIIGLVTFFTAACVIYGMKAFGWFSDQSWNPAVLAKRAADQLTPGTIGHVVLGSATGFGFWVTLTYSAVVLGFGVARIRRRRTPYVTAQTSTLILMQWLPLFLIPEILLPWLGYQDAWNSGVGKAIQTNLFPAVDYAYHHHEYWRFYGVILAWPLFVWNVFTEQPYAWWLWISLVQTFVIIPIIVWKWGKGAYCGWICSCGALAETLGDQQREKMGHGPMWNRLNFVGQGLLAAALLMLVLRVVGWIWPGSAVGGIGIGDANRQLVAHGWKPVVDFALASAIGVGLYFYMSGRVWCRFACPLAALMHIYARFSRFRIIPDQKKCISCNACTTVCHQGIDVMNFANKGAPMADPQCVRCSACVQVCPTGVLQFGEVDRDGRVARLDRLQASPVLMREGRGQPAGPTRS
;
A
#
# COMPACT_ATOMS: atom_id res chain seq x y z
N TRP A 1 29.97 -21.80 17.01
CA TRP A 1 28.65 -21.89 17.68
C TRP A 1 27.62 -22.51 16.75
N ASP A 2 26.58 -23.15 17.29
CA ASP A 2 25.42 -23.55 16.50
C ASP A 2 24.58 -22.32 16.12
N VAL A 3 24.43 -21.39 17.07
CA VAL A 3 23.73 -20.12 16.88
C VAL A 3 24.55 -18.96 17.45
N ALA A 4 24.67 -17.85 16.72
CA ALA A 4 25.10 -16.56 17.27
C ALA A 4 23.92 -15.58 17.25
N ILE A 5 23.68 -14.88 18.35
CA ILE A 5 22.56 -13.94 18.50
C ILE A 5 23.15 -12.53 18.61
N LEU A 6 22.76 -11.62 17.71
CA LEU A 6 23.23 -10.24 17.72
C LEU A 6 22.23 -9.34 18.44
N GLY A 7 22.62 -8.82 19.60
CA GLY A 7 21.82 -7.94 20.46
C GLY A 7 21.18 -8.68 21.63
N ALA A 8 21.43 -8.19 22.85
CA ALA A 8 20.86 -8.69 24.11
C ALA A 8 19.62 -7.89 24.56
N GLY A 9 18.79 -7.46 23.61
CA GLY A 9 17.45 -6.93 23.91
C GLY A 9 16.46 -8.06 24.28
N VAL A 10 15.20 -7.72 24.59
CA VAL A 10 14.17 -8.72 24.96
C VAL A 10 14.05 -9.85 23.94
N ALA A 11 14.03 -9.52 22.65
CA ALA A 11 13.92 -10.52 21.58
C ALA A 11 15.17 -11.43 21.49
N GLY A 12 16.37 -10.86 21.64
CA GLY A 12 17.62 -11.62 21.62
C GLY A 12 17.75 -12.53 22.83
N MET A 13 17.40 -12.04 24.02
CA MET A 13 17.39 -12.83 25.25
C MET A 13 16.31 -13.93 25.22
N ALA A 14 15.13 -13.66 24.63
CA ALA A 14 14.12 -14.70 24.42
C ALA A 14 14.64 -15.83 23.51
N ALA A 15 15.36 -15.47 22.44
CA ALA A 15 16.01 -16.45 21.57
C ALA A 15 17.12 -17.21 22.29
N ALA A 16 17.90 -16.55 23.16
CA ALA A 16 18.94 -17.19 23.96
C ALA A 16 18.37 -18.23 24.94
N VAL A 17 17.31 -17.87 25.68
CA VAL A 17 16.60 -18.81 26.57
C VAL A 17 16.04 -20.01 25.79
N ALA A 18 15.51 -19.77 24.60
CA ALA A 18 15.04 -20.86 23.73
C ALA A 18 16.20 -21.76 23.27
N CYS A 19 17.35 -21.20 22.90
CA CYS A 19 18.53 -21.98 22.52
C CYS A 19 19.06 -22.83 23.68
N ALA A 20 19.10 -22.27 24.89
CA ALA A 20 19.49 -22.99 26.10
C ALA A 20 18.56 -24.18 26.39
N ARG A 21 17.23 -23.98 26.32
CA ARG A 21 16.24 -25.06 26.49
C ARG A 21 16.35 -26.16 25.45
N LEU A 22 16.86 -25.85 24.26
CA LEU A 22 17.11 -26.81 23.18
C LEU A 22 18.50 -27.46 23.27
N GLY A 23 19.33 -27.10 24.27
CA GLY A 23 20.69 -27.64 24.42
C GLY A 23 21.67 -27.23 23.31
N LEU A 24 21.41 -26.13 22.62
CA LEU A 24 22.28 -25.64 21.53
C LEU A 24 23.52 -24.95 22.09
N ARG A 25 24.65 -25.03 21.39
CA ARG A 25 25.81 -24.16 21.72
C ARG A 25 25.60 -22.80 21.08
N PHE A 26 25.37 -21.76 21.87
CA PHE A 26 25.14 -20.42 21.34
C PHE A 26 25.96 -19.34 22.06
N THR A 27 26.05 -18.16 21.47
CA THR A 27 26.57 -16.94 22.13
C THR A 27 25.68 -15.74 21.78
N VAL A 28 25.57 -14.79 22.70
CA VAL A 28 24.92 -13.50 22.48
C VAL A 28 25.99 -12.41 22.35
N VAL A 29 25.97 -11.64 21.27
CA VAL A 29 26.88 -10.51 21.06
C VAL A 29 26.14 -9.21 21.40
N GLU A 30 26.62 -8.46 22.38
CA GLU A 30 26.01 -7.20 22.82
C GLU A 30 27.02 -6.05 22.84
N ALA A 31 26.64 -4.91 22.26
CA ALA A 31 27.53 -3.76 22.13
C ALA A 31 27.67 -2.97 23.44
N SER A 32 26.69 -3.03 24.33
CA SER A 32 26.69 -2.33 25.61
C SER A 32 26.38 -3.28 26.76
N GLN A 33 25.11 -3.40 27.15
CA GLN A 33 24.67 -4.27 28.24
C GLN A 33 23.34 -4.96 27.93
N PRO A 34 23.00 -6.08 28.61
CA PRO A 34 21.70 -6.71 28.48
C PRO A 34 20.56 -5.73 28.74
N PHE A 35 19.53 -5.81 27.89
CA PHE A 35 18.33 -4.96 27.94
C PHE A 35 18.60 -3.44 27.83
N THR A 36 19.73 -3.02 27.24
CA THR A 36 20.12 -1.59 27.08
C THR A 36 18.98 -0.68 26.65
N THR A 37 18.09 -1.12 25.75
CA THR A 37 16.95 -0.28 25.32
C THR A 37 16.00 0.06 26.48
N ILE A 38 15.62 -0.92 27.30
CA ILE A 38 14.68 -0.72 28.41
C ILE A 38 15.38 -0.01 29.57
N VAL A 39 16.65 -0.36 29.86
CA VAL A 39 17.45 0.32 30.88
C VAL A 39 17.51 1.83 30.63
N ASN A 40 17.55 2.23 29.36
CA ASN A 40 17.62 3.63 28.94
C ASN A 40 16.27 4.33 28.77
N PHE A 41 15.14 3.70 29.12
CA PHE A 41 13.87 4.41 29.23
C PHE A 41 13.89 5.41 30.41
N PRO A 42 13.03 6.45 30.39
CA PRO A 42 12.84 7.32 31.54
C PRO A 42 12.48 6.56 32.82
N ALA A 43 12.96 7.03 33.96
CA ALA A 43 12.62 6.50 35.28
C ALA A 43 11.11 6.56 35.53
N GLY A 44 10.53 5.48 36.05
CA GLY A 44 9.09 5.37 36.29
C GLY A 44 8.24 5.34 35.02
N LYS A 45 8.85 5.13 33.84
CA LYS A 45 8.11 5.04 32.58
C LYS A 45 7.10 3.88 32.64
N PRO A 46 5.80 4.15 32.38
CA PRO A 46 4.82 3.10 32.19
C PRO A 46 5.18 2.23 30.98
N ILE A 47 5.11 0.92 31.18
CA ILE A 47 5.27 -0.09 30.15
C ILE A 47 3.88 -0.52 29.71
N PHE A 48 3.59 -0.29 28.44
CA PHE A 48 2.34 -0.73 27.86
C PHE A 48 2.56 -1.99 27.02
N THR A 49 2.22 -3.15 27.58
CA THR A 49 2.05 -4.39 26.82
C THR A 49 0.70 -4.33 26.11
N TYR A 50 0.70 -3.99 24.82
CA TYR A 50 -0.50 -4.04 23.99
C TYR A 50 -0.46 -5.25 23.05
N PRO A 51 -1.55 -6.04 22.96
CA PRO A 51 -2.72 -6.04 23.84
C PRO A 51 -2.37 -6.47 25.28
N LYS A 52 -3.05 -5.92 26.30
CA LYS A 52 -2.78 -6.23 27.73
C LYS A 52 -3.02 -7.70 28.08
N ASP A 53 -3.96 -8.33 27.38
CA ASP A 53 -4.32 -9.74 27.59
C ASP A 53 -3.42 -10.70 26.78
N MET A 54 -2.39 -10.19 26.10
CA MET A 54 -1.50 -11.01 25.28
C MET A 54 -0.52 -11.78 26.16
N VAL A 55 -0.53 -13.11 26.04
CA VAL A 55 0.50 -13.98 26.62
C VAL A 55 1.57 -14.25 25.56
N PRO A 56 2.84 -13.88 25.80
CA PRO A 56 3.95 -14.26 24.92
C PRO A 56 4.02 -15.78 24.76
N ALA A 57 4.13 -16.27 23.52
CA ALA A 57 4.32 -17.70 23.24
C ALA A 57 5.71 -18.22 23.63
N GLY A 58 6.67 -17.31 23.86
CA GLY A 58 8.04 -17.64 24.20
C GLY A 58 8.26 -17.91 25.69
N PRO A 59 9.46 -18.37 26.07
CA PRO A 59 9.77 -18.69 27.45
C PRO A 59 9.85 -17.45 28.37
N LEU A 60 10.20 -16.28 27.82
CA LEU A 60 10.19 -15.03 28.56
C LEU A 60 8.76 -14.50 28.63
N GLN A 61 8.27 -14.34 29.86
CA GLN A 61 6.98 -13.74 30.17
C GLN A 61 7.19 -12.32 30.71
N VAL A 62 6.19 -11.46 30.53
CA VAL A 62 6.27 -10.06 30.97
C VAL A 62 4.94 -9.66 31.58
N THR A 63 4.97 -9.21 32.82
CA THR A 63 3.79 -8.79 33.58
C THR A 63 3.92 -7.39 34.16
N ALA A 64 5.14 -6.87 34.30
CA ALA A 64 5.40 -5.53 34.81
C ALA A 64 4.82 -4.41 33.93
N ASP A 65 4.28 -3.40 34.59
CA ASP A 65 3.65 -2.20 34.01
C ASP A 65 4.51 -0.94 34.12
N VAL A 66 5.70 -1.04 34.70
CA VAL A 66 6.69 0.04 34.83
C VAL A 66 8.10 -0.47 34.54
N LYS A 67 8.97 0.44 34.06
CA LYS A 67 10.33 0.14 33.62
C LYS A 67 11.15 -0.67 34.63
N GLU A 68 11.20 -0.22 35.88
CA GLU A 68 12.09 -0.79 36.91
C GLU A 68 11.68 -2.23 37.25
N ALA A 69 10.37 -2.45 37.46
CA ALA A 69 9.81 -3.78 37.70
C ALA A 69 10.05 -4.71 36.51
N LEU A 70 9.92 -4.20 35.27
CA LEU A 70 10.18 -4.97 34.05
C LEU A 70 11.65 -5.43 33.96
N ILE A 71 12.60 -4.55 34.26
CA ILE A 71 14.02 -4.90 34.23
C ILE A 71 14.33 -5.97 35.28
N ALA A 72 13.77 -5.84 36.49
CA ALA A 72 13.94 -6.83 37.56
C ALA A 72 13.34 -8.19 37.16
N GLU A 73 12.11 -8.19 36.63
CA GLU A 73 11.41 -9.39 36.15
C GLU A 73 12.21 -10.11 35.05
N LEU A 74 12.71 -9.38 34.05
CA LEU A 74 13.49 -9.93 32.95
C LEU A 74 14.85 -10.47 33.43
N ARG A 75 15.55 -9.73 34.30
CA ARG A 75 16.85 -10.15 34.86
C ARG A 75 16.72 -11.43 35.68
N ARG A 76 15.66 -11.55 36.49
CA ARG A 76 15.38 -12.77 37.25
C ARG A 76 15.20 -13.98 36.34
N GLN A 77 14.36 -13.86 35.31
CA GLN A 77 14.09 -14.97 34.38
C GLN A 77 15.33 -15.43 33.61
N ILE A 78 16.26 -14.52 33.28
CA ILE A 78 17.51 -14.91 32.59
C ILE A 78 18.58 -15.40 33.56
N ALA A 79 18.54 -15.03 34.84
CA ALA A 79 19.51 -15.51 35.83
C ALA A 79 19.35 -17.02 36.11
N GLU A 80 18.17 -17.57 35.86
CA GLU A 80 17.88 -19.00 35.93
C GLU A 80 18.49 -19.80 34.76
N VAL A 81 19.08 -19.13 33.77
CA VAL A 81 19.61 -19.74 32.55
C VAL A 81 21.04 -19.26 32.30
N ASP A 82 21.97 -20.18 32.10
CA ASP A 82 23.33 -19.81 31.70
C ASP A 82 23.33 -19.30 30.24
N ILE A 83 23.53 -17.99 30.08
CA ILE A 83 23.52 -17.31 28.79
C ILE A 83 24.91 -16.71 28.56
N PRO A 84 25.75 -17.31 27.68
CA PRO A 84 27.04 -16.75 27.34
C PRO A 84 26.85 -15.45 26.53
N ILE A 85 27.35 -14.34 27.09
CA ILE A 85 27.32 -13.02 26.46
C ILE A 85 28.75 -12.57 26.16
N THR A 86 29.00 -12.27 24.90
CA THR A 86 30.24 -11.65 24.41
C THR A 86 29.99 -10.16 24.18
N THR A 87 30.73 -9.30 24.89
CA THR A 87 30.68 -7.86 24.63
C THR A 87 31.38 -7.55 23.32
N GLY A 88 30.69 -6.88 22.39
CA GLY A 88 31.23 -6.54 21.09
C GLY A 88 30.20 -5.90 20.17
N THR A 89 30.66 -5.03 19.27
CA THR A 89 29.80 -4.45 18.23
C THR A 89 29.97 -5.20 16.92
N ALA A 90 28.92 -5.88 16.45
CA ALA A 90 28.93 -6.52 15.13
C ALA A 90 28.93 -5.45 14.01
N SER A 91 29.89 -5.53 13.09
CA SER A 91 29.99 -4.64 11.94
C SER A 91 29.15 -5.14 10.76
N HIS A 92 29.24 -6.44 10.46
CA HIS A 92 28.47 -7.13 9.42
C HIS A 92 28.59 -8.65 9.57
N ILE A 93 27.88 -9.38 8.70
CA ILE A 93 27.94 -10.84 8.60
C ILE A 93 28.53 -11.21 7.24
N GLU A 94 29.51 -12.10 7.25
CA GLU A 94 30.08 -12.70 6.04
C GLU A 94 29.67 -14.16 5.91
N ARG A 95 29.64 -14.63 4.66
CA ARG A 95 29.43 -16.04 4.34
C ARG A 95 30.58 -16.54 3.48
N HIS A 96 31.38 -17.44 4.03
CA HIS A 96 32.51 -18.10 3.36
C HIS A 96 32.37 -19.61 3.50
N ASP A 97 32.54 -20.34 2.40
CA ASP A 97 32.48 -21.82 2.34
C ASP A 97 31.24 -22.44 3.02
N GLY A 98 30.09 -21.76 2.89
CA GLY A 98 28.83 -22.20 3.49
C GLY A 98 28.68 -21.90 4.98
N ALA A 99 29.73 -21.48 5.68
CA ALA A 99 29.72 -21.04 7.07
C ALA A 99 29.42 -19.54 7.21
N LEU A 100 28.79 -19.15 8.33
CA LEU A 100 28.52 -17.75 8.64
C LEU A 100 29.50 -17.25 9.71
N SER A 101 30.00 -16.04 9.51
CA SER A 101 30.90 -15.36 10.43
C SER A 101 30.36 -13.98 10.78
N VAL A 102 30.23 -13.69 12.06
CA VAL A 102 29.96 -12.33 12.55
C VAL A 102 31.28 -11.60 12.65
N ILE A 103 31.45 -10.55 11.87
CA ILE A 103 32.62 -9.69 11.96
C ILE A 103 32.34 -8.62 13.01
N LEU A 104 33.21 -8.53 14.01
CA LEU A 104 33.13 -7.48 15.05
C LEU A 104 33.88 -6.24 14.57
N LYS A 105 33.56 -5.07 15.14
CA LYS A 105 34.37 -3.85 14.93
C LYS A 105 35.77 -4.01 15.54
N GLU A 106 35.83 -4.69 16.68
CA GLU A 106 37.04 -4.97 17.44
C GLU A 106 36.94 -6.43 17.95
N GLY A 107 38.06 -7.15 17.88
CA GLY A 107 38.15 -8.56 18.28
C GLY A 107 37.96 -9.56 17.14
N GLU A 108 38.05 -10.85 17.50
CA GLU A 108 38.02 -11.97 16.56
C GLU A 108 36.62 -12.25 15.99
N PRO A 109 36.51 -12.68 14.71
CA PRO A 109 35.24 -13.09 14.12
C PRO A 109 34.58 -14.27 14.83
N ILE A 110 33.26 -14.19 15.04
CA ILE A 110 32.49 -15.26 15.68
C ILE A 110 31.84 -16.14 14.62
N ARG A 111 32.28 -17.40 14.52
CA ARG A 111 31.73 -18.38 13.57
C ARG A 111 30.49 -19.09 14.13
N ALA A 112 29.42 -19.15 13.32
CA ALA A 112 28.20 -19.86 13.67
C ALA A 112 27.50 -20.55 12.49
N ARG A 113 26.74 -21.62 12.75
CA ARG A 113 25.91 -22.28 11.71
C ARG A 113 24.67 -21.46 11.36
N ARG A 114 24.13 -20.71 12.32
CA ARG A 114 22.98 -19.81 12.18
C ARG A 114 23.25 -18.50 12.93
N ILE A 115 22.71 -17.39 12.42
CA ILE A 115 22.79 -16.09 13.06
C ILE A 115 21.37 -15.52 13.22
N ILE A 116 21.05 -15.05 14.43
CA ILE A 116 19.81 -14.34 14.74
C ILE A 116 20.16 -12.86 14.89
N VAL A 117 19.56 -12.00 14.06
CA VAL A 117 19.76 -10.54 14.12
C VAL A 117 18.66 -9.92 14.98
N ALA A 118 18.97 -9.52 16.20
CA ALA A 118 18.05 -8.96 17.20
C ALA A 118 18.47 -7.55 17.68
N ILE A 119 19.16 -6.79 16.82
CA ILE A 119 19.81 -5.51 17.13
C ILE A 119 18.87 -4.30 17.31
N GLY A 120 17.57 -4.46 17.02
CA GLY A 120 16.57 -3.39 17.19
C GLY A 120 16.86 -2.12 16.37
N ARG A 121 16.40 -0.97 16.88
CA ARG A 121 16.58 0.37 16.24
C ARG A 121 17.12 1.45 17.21
N SER A 122 17.26 1.13 18.50
CA SER A 122 17.51 2.14 19.54
C SER A 122 18.89 2.78 19.46
N GLY A 123 19.85 2.15 18.76
CA GLY A 123 21.21 2.65 18.59
C GLY A 123 21.31 3.88 17.68
N ASN A 124 20.56 3.92 16.57
CA ASN A 124 20.68 4.98 15.56
C ASN A 124 19.55 6.00 15.75
N TYR A 125 19.86 7.19 16.26
CA TYR A 125 18.91 8.31 16.32
C TYR A 125 19.09 9.26 15.15
N ARG A 126 17.99 9.91 14.76
CA ARG A 126 18.05 11.01 13.81
C ARG A 126 18.72 12.22 14.45
N ARG A 127 19.44 12.96 13.63
CA ARG A 127 20.07 14.22 13.98
C ARG A 127 19.25 15.41 13.47
N LEU A 128 19.40 16.55 14.13
CA LEU A 128 18.93 17.86 13.74
C LEU A 128 19.83 18.48 12.66
N ASP A 129 21.11 18.13 12.65
CA ASP A 129 22.13 18.66 11.74
C ASP A 129 22.26 20.20 11.87
N VAL A 130 22.29 20.68 13.12
CA VAL A 130 22.41 22.11 13.47
C VAL A 130 23.67 22.38 14.31
N PRO A 131 24.24 23.58 14.25
CA PRO A 131 25.37 23.94 15.12
C PRO A 131 25.00 23.79 16.60
N GLY A 132 25.87 23.11 17.36
CA GLY A 132 25.71 22.89 18.79
C GLY A 132 24.94 21.61 19.19
N GLU A 133 24.50 20.80 18.23
CA GLU A 133 23.80 19.53 18.53
C GLU A 133 24.65 18.53 19.33
N ASP A 134 25.98 18.55 19.18
CA ASP A 134 26.88 17.60 19.85
C ASP A 134 27.31 18.06 21.26
N ARG A 135 26.68 19.11 21.81
CA ARG A 135 26.95 19.60 23.17
C ARG A 135 26.49 18.61 24.25
N HIS A 136 27.18 18.62 25.39
CA HIS A 136 26.96 17.67 26.48
C HIS A 136 25.55 17.71 27.10
N HIS A 137 24.86 18.86 27.05
CA HIS A 137 23.49 19.03 27.55
C HIS A 137 22.40 18.69 26.51
N VAL A 138 22.80 18.22 25.33
CA VAL A 138 21.90 17.74 24.27
C VAL A 138 21.86 16.22 24.32
N SER A 139 20.66 15.65 24.44
CA SER A 139 20.49 14.20 24.53
C SER A 139 19.32 13.71 23.68
N ASN A 140 19.44 12.50 23.13
CA ASN A 140 18.34 11.80 22.46
C ASN A 140 17.59 10.84 23.42
N ARG A 141 17.86 10.91 24.73
CA ARG A 141 17.28 10.04 25.76
C ARG A 141 17.04 10.81 27.06
N LEU A 142 15.81 10.78 27.54
CA LEU A 142 15.46 11.26 28.88
C LEU A 142 15.60 10.10 29.86
N HIS A 143 16.47 10.25 30.87
CA HIS A 143 16.73 9.22 31.88
C HIS A 143 15.97 9.48 33.18
N ASP A 144 16.16 10.64 33.80
CA ASP A 144 15.44 11.04 35.01
C ASP A 144 14.83 12.43 34.83
N PRO A 145 13.50 12.54 34.68
CA PRO A 145 12.83 13.83 34.60
C PRO A 145 12.96 14.67 35.88
N LYS A 146 13.07 14.04 37.06
CA LYS A 146 13.10 14.75 38.35
C LYS A 146 14.39 15.53 38.56
N ALA A 147 15.50 15.06 37.98
CA ALA A 147 16.78 15.77 38.02
C ALA A 147 16.75 17.16 37.34
N LEU A 148 15.72 17.42 36.53
CA LEU A 148 15.55 18.68 35.78
C LEU A 148 14.47 19.59 36.35
N ALA A 149 13.96 19.30 37.55
CA ALA A 149 13.02 20.17 38.24
C ALA A 149 13.57 21.60 38.35
N GLY A 150 12.76 22.60 37.98
CA GLY A 150 13.15 24.00 38.01
C GLY A 150 14.16 24.44 36.94
N GLN A 151 14.46 23.60 35.94
CA GLN A 151 15.33 23.96 34.79
C GLN A 151 14.50 24.24 33.53
N ASP A 152 15.02 25.07 32.63
CA ASP A 152 14.49 25.31 31.28
C ASP A 152 14.95 24.19 30.34
N VAL A 153 13.98 23.44 29.81
CA VAL A 153 14.25 22.24 29.01
C VAL A 153 13.50 22.33 27.69
N LEU A 154 14.23 22.21 26.58
CA LEU A 154 13.66 22.10 25.25
C LEU A 154 13.51 20.63 24.86
N VAL A 155 12.29 20.20 24.53
CA VAL A 155 12.03 18.93 23.86
C VAL A 155 11.75 19.18 22.39
N VAL A 156 12.42 18.46 21.50
CA VAL A 156 12.24 18.58 20.04
C VAL A 156 11.65 17.29 19.48
N GLY A 157 10.46 17.38 18.90
CA GLY A 157 9.78 16.22 18.30
C GLY A 157 8.26 16.31 18.34
N GLY A 158 7.58 15.39 17.66
CA GLY A 158 6.10 15.34 17.61
C GLY A 158 5.54 13.91 17.54
N GLY A 159 6.32 12.92 17.97
CA GLY A 159 5.85 11.55 18.17
C GLY A 159 5.75 11.23 19.66
N ASP A 160 5.23 10.04 19.99
CA ASP A 160 4.95 9.65 21.38
C ASP A 160 6.16 9.84 22.32
N SER A 161 7.37 9.47 21.89
CA SER A 161 8.56 9.66 22.74
C SER A 161 8.80 11.12 23.14
N ALA A 162 8.55 12.07 22.24
CA ALA A 162 8.72 13.50 22.53
C ALA A 162 7.62 14.01 23.46
N LEU A 163 6.37 13.63 23.20
CA LEU A 163 5.24 14.05 24.02
C LEU A 163 5.30 13.45 25.43
N GLU A 164 5.60 12.15 25.55
CA GLU A 164 5.80 11.48 26.85
C GLU A 164 6.94 12.12 27.65
N ALA A 165 8.05 12.47 27.00
CA ALA A 165 9.15 13.15 27.67
C ALA A 165 8.76 14.55 28.14
N ALA A 166 8.06 15.33 27.30
CA ALA A 166 7.60 16.66 27.66
C ALA A 166 6.59 16.63 28.82
N ILE A 167 5.67 15.66 28.81
CA ILE A 167 4.73 15.43 29.92
C ILE A 167 5.49 15.06 31.19
N ALA A 168 6.43 14.11 31.12
CA ALA A 168 7.19 13.67 32.28
C ALA A 168 8.05 14.78 32.89
N LEU A 169 8.68 15.63 32.07
CA LEU A 169 9.45 16.80 32.51
C LEU A 169 8.55 17.84 33.18
N CYS A 170 7.40 18.13 32.58
CA CYS A 170 6.42 19.07 33.12
C CYS A 170 5.81 18.58 34.45
N ASP A 171 5.48 17.30 34.55
CA ASP A 171 4.97 16.68 35.79
C ASP A 171 6.06 16.56 36.87
N ALA A 172 7.34 16.54 36.48
CA ALA A 172 8.48 16.62 37.39
C ALA A 172 8.87 18.06 37.80
N GLY A 173 8.22 19.09 37.24
CA GLY A 173 8.45 20.50 37.60
C GLY A 173 9.49 21.25 36.77
N ALA A 174 9.90 20.72 35.60
CA ALA A 174 10.77 21.44 34.66
C ALA A 174 9.99 22.49 33.84
N ARG A 175 10.60 23.64 33.54
CA ARG A 175 10.07 24.66 32.61
C ARG A 175 10.26 24.15 31.18
N THR A 176 9.26 23.42 30.71
CA THR A 176 9.38 22.63 29.48
C THR A 176 8.85 23.39 28.27
N THR A 177 9.67 23.54 27.23
CA THR A 177 9.24 23.96 25.90
C THR A 177 9.23 22.75 24.96
N LEU A 178 8.12 22.53 24.25
CA LEU A 178 8.01 21.50 23.20
C LEU A 178 8.01 22.16 21.82
N SER A 179 9.04 21.88 21.03
CA SER A 179 9.20 22.36 19.65
C SER A 179 8.90 21.26 18.65
N HIS A 180 8.01 21.56 17.69
CA HIS A 180 7.66 20.63 16.62
C HIS A 180 7.53 21.34 15.27
N ARG A 181 8.18 20.80 14.24
CA ARG A 181 8.16 21.34 12.87
C ARG A 181 6.79 21.29 12.18
N GLY A 182 5.90 20.39 12.61
CA GLY A 182 4.55 20.25 12.06
C GLY A 182 3.58 21.20 12.72
N GLY A 183 2.43 21.43 12.07
CA GLY A 183 1.32 22.19 12.63
C GLY A 183 0.44 21.39 13.59
N ASP A 184 0.67 20.07 13.72
CA ASP A 184 -0.09 19.15 14.56
C ASP A 184 0.76 17.94 14.97
N PHE A 185 0.23 17.09 15.87
CA PHE A 185 0.86 15.84 16.30
C PHE A 185 0.32 14.62 15.56
N ALA A 186 0.40 14.63 14.22
CA ALA A 186 -0.21 13.59 13.39
C ALA A 186 0.25 12.14 13.67
N ARG A 187 1.39 11.93 14.34
CA ARG A 187 1.96 10.59 14.57
C ARG A 187 1.83 10.09 16.02
N ALA A 188 1.50 10.97 16.95
CA ALA A 188 1.38 10.62 18.36
C ALA A 188 -0.02 10.05 18.66
N LYS A 189 -0.12 9.30 19.76
CA LYS A 189 -1.40 8.90 20.34
C LYS A 189 -2.21 10.14 20.74
N SER A 190 -3.52 10.08 20.51
CA SER A 190 -4.43 11.16 20.89
C SER A 190 -4.33 11.49 22.37
N GLU A 191 -4.26 10.47 23.24
CA GLU A 191 -4.10 10.63 24.69
C GLU A 191 -2.90 11.52 25.07
N ASN A 192 -1.76 11.28 24.41
CA ASN A 192 -0.53 12.07 24.62
C ASN A 192 -0.70 13.50 24.07
N ALA A 193 -1.27 13.65 22.87
CA ALA A 193 -1.51 14.96 22.26
C ALA A 193 -2.48 15.81 23.10
N ASP A 194 -3.57 15.21 23.59
CA ASP A 194 -4.58 15.85 24.43
C ASP A 194 -4.00 16.22 25.81
N ARG A 195 -3.09 15.41 26.36
CA ARG A 195 -2.38 15.74 27.60
C ARG A 195 -1.44 16.92 27.41
N VAL A 196 -0.67 16.97 26.33
CA VAL A 196 0.19 18.12 26.01
C VAL A 196 -0.63 19.40 25.79
N ALA A 197 -1.75 19.31 25.06
CA ALA A 197 -2.64 20.44 24.83
C ALA A 197 -3.21 21.00 26.14
N ARG A 198 -3.60 20.12 27.09
CA ARG A 198 -4.04 20.53 28.43
C ARG A 198 -2.94 21.22 29.22
N LEU A 199 -1.75 20.63 29.28
CA LEU A 199 -0.60 21.23 29.97
C LEU A 199 -0.22 22.61 29.39
N ALA A 200 -0.35 22.78 28.08
CA ALA A 200 -0.14 24.06 27.42
C ALA A 200 -1.23 25.09 27.78
N ALA A 201 -2.50 24.67 27.80
CA ALA A 201 -3.61 25.53 28.21
C ALA A 201 -3.52 25.96 29.69
N GLU A 202 -2.97 25.08 30.54
CA GLU A 202 -2.68 25.36 31.96
C GLU A 202 -1.43 26.25 32.15
N GLY A 203 -0.70 26.61 31.08
CA GLY A 203 0.54 27.40 31.16
C GLY A 203 1.74 26.63 31.74
N ARG A 204 1.61 25.32 31.94
CA ARG A 204 2.68 24.47 32.50
C ARG A 204 3.69 23.98 31.46
N LEU A 205 3.35 24.09 30.17
CA LEU A 205 4.20 23.70 29.04
C LEU A 205 4.11 24.75 27.92
N THR A 206 5.25 25.20 27.41
CA THR A 206 5.29 26.11 26.26
C THR A 206 5.30 25.30 24.97
N LEU A 207 4.21 25.38 24.19
CA LEU A 207 4.09 24.65 22.93
C LEU A 207 4.45 25.54 21.73
N LYS A 208 5.45 25.14 20.93
CA LYS A 208 5.91 25.86 19.73
C LYS A 208 5.75 24.94 18.50
N LEU A 209 4.63 25.08 17.78
CA LEU A 209 4.36 24.34 16.54
C LEU A 209 4.87 25.11 15.31
N GLY A 210 5.15 24.38 14.22
CA GLY A 210 5.71 24.97 12.99
C GLY A 210 7.15 25.48 13.13
N THR A 211 7.85 25.16 14.22
CA THR A 211 9.21 25.65 14.52
C THR A 211 10.27 24.56 14.35
N GLN A 212 11.49 24.99 14.08
CA GLN A 212 12.67 24.14 13.96
C GLN A 212 13.82 24.77 14.76
N VAL A 213 14.65 23.94 15.38
CA VAL A 213 15.89 24.39 16.00
C VAL A 213 16.85 24.84 14.90
N ARG A 214 17.52 25.97 15.11
CA ARG A 214 18.53 26.51 14.19
C ARG A 214 19.94 26.39 14.75
N ARG A 215 20.09 26.56 16.06
CA ARG A 215 21.38 26.57 16.76
C ARG A 215 21.18 26.31 18.25
N ILE A 216 22.14 25.62 18.86
CA ILE A 216 22.16 25.33 20.29
C ILE A 216 23.45 25.91 20.90
N ASP A 217 23.30 26.83 21.84
CA ASP A 217 24.39 27.42 22.63
C ASP A 217 24.44 26.81 24.04
N GLU A 218 25.41 27.22 24.85
CA GLU A 218 25.64 26.63 26.18
C GLU A 218 24.49 26.84 27.17
N GLY A 219 23.76 27.95 27.05
CA GLY A 219 22.63 28.29 27.93
C GLY A 219 21.38 28.75 27.18
N SER A 220 21.37 28.63 25.85
CA SER A 220 20.25 29.08 25.03
C SER A 220 20.09 28.27 23.76
N VAL A 221 18.89 28.31 23.19
CA VAL A 221 18.56 27.64 21.94
C VAL A 221 17.76 28.56 21.03
N GLU A 222 18.15 28.64 19.77
CA GLU A 222 17.45 29.42 18.76
C GLU A 222 16.47 28.51 18.01
N ILE A 223 15.19 28.85 18.06
CA ILE A 223 14.12 28.18 17.29
C ILE A 223 13.48 29.17 16.32
N GLY A 224 12.93 28.70 15.21
CA GLY A 224 12.21 29.59 14.30
C GLY A 224 11.33 28.85 13.31
N THR A 225 10.39 29.57 12.70
CA THR A 225 9.62 29.05 11.57
C THR A 225 10.51 28.97 10.33
N LYS A 226 10.07 28.18 9.34
CA LYS A 226 10.80 28.05 8.07
C LYS A 226 10.79 29.39 7.33
N GLY A 227 11.95 30.08 7.28
CA GLY A 227 12.10 31.38 6.62
C GLY A 227 11.71 32.60 7.46
N GLY A 228 11.27 32.44 8.71
CA GLY A 228 10.94 33.56 9.61
C GLY A 228 12.10 34.05 10.49
N ALA A 229 11.85 35.02 11.36
CA ALA A 229 12.80 35.41 12.41
C ALA A 229 12.96 34.29 13.45
N GLY A 230 14.17 34.18 14.03
CA GLY A 230 14.45 33.26 15.13
C GLY A 230 14.06 33.85 16.48
N GLU A 231 13.66 32.99 17.41
CA GLU A 231 13.41 33.26 18.83
C GLU A 231 14.46 32.51 19.65
N THR A 232 15.15 33.21 20.54
CA THR A 232 16.14 32.60 21.45
C THR A 232 15.49 32.31 22.79
N LEU A 233 15.57 31.06 23.24
CA LEU A 233 15.05 30.60 24.52
C LEU A 233 16.20 30.24 25.46
N PRO A 234 16.11 30.54 26.77
CA PRO A 234 17.02 29.97 27.76
C PRO A 234 16.83 28.45 27.81
N ASN A 235 17.91 27.71 28.00
CA ASN A 235 17.87 26.26 28.02
C ASN A 235 19.07 25.67 28.76
N GLN A 236 18.84 24.77 29.71
CA GLN A 236 19.87 23.98 30.37
C GLN A 236 19.94 22.53 29.86
N ALA A 237 18.89 22.01 29.21
CA ALA A 237 18.92 20.68 28.59
C ALA A 237 18.06 20.59 27.33
N VAL A 238 18.60 20.05 26.23
CA VAL A 238 17.84 19.81 24.99
C VAL A 238 17.62 18.32 24.78
N TYR A 239 16.37 17.89 24.56
CA TYR A 239 16.03 16.53 24.20
C TYR A 239 15.61 16.38 22.73
N THR A 240 16.45 15.76 21.91
CA THR A 240 16.22 15.54 20.47
C THR A 240 15.49 14.21 20.22
N LEU A 241 14.17 14.21 20.39
CA LEU A 241 13.30 13.03 20.32
C LEU A 241 12.59 12.92 18.95
N ILE A 242 13.36 13.06 17.88
CA ILE A 242 12.91 13.14 16.48
C ILE A 242 12.86 11.78 15.75
N GLY A 243 13.05 10.70 16.50
CA GLY A 243 12.93 9.32 16.04
C GLY A 243 14.27 8.63 15.77
N ARG A 244 14.18 7.36 15.36
CA ARG A 244 15.33 6.46 15.15
C ARG A 244 15.42 6.04 13.68
N GLU A 245 16.61 5.65 13.26
CA GLU A 245 16.88 5.11 11.94
C GLU A 245 17.03 3.59 11.98
N PRO A 246 16.51 2.85 10.99
CA PRO A 246 16.80 1.43 10.88
C PRO A 246 18.28 1.20 10.56
N PRO A 247 18.91 0.11 11.05
CA PRO A 247 20.32 -0.20 10.83
C PRO A 247 20.58 -0.74 9.42
N LEU A 248 20.21 0.03 8.37
CA LEU A 248 20.25 -0.43 6.98
C LEU A 248 21.66 -0.72 6.49
N GLU A 249 22.65 0.05 6.96
CA GLU A 249 24.05 -0.16 6.58
C GLU A 249 24.56 -1.54 7.00
N PHE A 250 24.30 -1.95 8.25
CA PHE A 250 24.63 -3.28 8.75
C PHE A 250 23.97 -4.37 7.90
N LEU A 251 22.68 -4.21 7.56
CA LEU A 251 21.94 -5.17 6.75
C LEU A 251 22.53 -5.28 5.33
N ARG A 252 22.84 -4.15 4.69
CA ARG A 252 23.44 -4.10 3.34
C ARG A 252 24.84 -4.73 3.33
N LYS A 253 25.70 -4.35 4.28
CA LYS A 253 27.05 -4.94 4.43
C LYS A 253 26.99 -6.45 4.70
N SER A 254 25.94 -6.92 5.36
CA SER A 254 25.68 -8.34 5.61
C SER A 254 25.08 -9.09 4.40
N GLY A 255 24.96 -8.45 3.24
CA GLY A 255 24.38 -9.05 2.03
C GLY A 255 22.87 -9.29 2.09
N LEU A 256 22.17 -8.72 3.06
CA LEU A 256 20.71 -8.89 3.19
C LEU A 256 19.99 -7.95 2.21
N LYS A 257 19.20 -8.54 1.30
CA LYS A 257 18.40 -7.77 0.35
C LYS A 257 17.28 -7.03 1.08
N ILE A 258 17.30 -5.70 1.03
CA ILE A 258 16.23 -4.87 1.57
C ILE A 258 15.09 -4.81 0.57
N ARG A 259 13.94 -5.32 0.97
CA ARG A 259 12.74 -5.32 0.13
C ARG A 259 12.24 -3.89 -0.08
N GLY A 260 11.94 -3.52 -1.32
CA GLY A 260 11.47 -2.20 -1.70
C GLY A 260 12.57 -1.23 -2.15
N GLU A 261 13.84 -1.57 -1.96
CA GLU A 261 14.96 -0.83 -2.53
C GLU A 261 15.03 -1.06 -4.04
N ASN A 262 15.23 0.01 -4.82
CA ASN A 262 15.40 -0.09 -6.26
C ASN A 262 16.88 -0.32 -6.54
N ASP A 263 17.19 -1.44 -7.19
CA ASP A 263 18.52 -1.74 -7.68
C ASP A 263 18.61 -1.52 -9.20
N ARG A 264 19.82 -1.68 -9.75
CA ARG A 264 20.04 -1.59 -11.21
C ARG A 264 19.18 -2.61 -11.97
N GLY A 265 18.90 -3.77 -11.36
CA GLY A 265 18.04 -4.80 -11.93
C GLY A 265 16.60 -4.32 -12.13
N ALA A 266 16.05 -3.55 -11.20
CA ALA A 266 14.72 -2.96 -11.34
C ALA A 266 14.63 -1.97 -12.51
N ILE A 267 15.68 -1.16 -12.72
CA ILE A 267 15.75 -0.22 -13.84
C ILE A 267 15.87 -0.98 -15.17
N ILE A 268 16.76 -1.96 -15.25
CA ILE A 268 16.91 -2.80 -16.45
C ILE A 268 15.58 -3.49 -16.76
N GLY A 269 14.93 -4.10 -15.76
CA GLY A 269 13.64 -4.75 -15.94
C GLY A 269 12.54 -3.80 -16.42
N LEU A 270 12.51 -2.56 -15.92
CA LEU A 270 11.59 -1.53 -16.39
C LEU A 270 11.85 -1.16 -17.86
N VAL A 271 13.11 -0.94 -18.23
CA VAL A 271 13.50 -0.60 -19.60
C VAL A 271 13.16 -1.77 -20.54
N THR A 272 13.53 -3.00 -20.19
CA THR A 272 13.21 -4.19 -20.99
C THR A 272 11.71 -4.38 -21.15
N PHE A 273 10.92 -4.18 -20.08
CA PHE A 273 9.45 -4.24 -20.17
C PHE A 273 8.90 -3.17 -21.11
N PHE A 274 9.38 -1.93 -20.99
CA PHE A 274 8.94 -0.82 -21.83
C PHE A 274 9.27 -1.08 -23.31
N THR A 275 10.50 -1.52 -23.61
CA THR A 275 10.91 -1.90 -24.96
C THR A 275 10.03 -3.02 -25.51
N ALA A 276 9.77 -4.08 -24.73
CA ALA A 276 8.89 -5.18 -25.14
C ALA A 276 7.46 -4.68 -25.40
N ALA A 277 6.91 -3.82 -24.55
CA ALA A 277 5.60 -3.22 -24.76
C ALA A 277 5.55 -2.39 -26.05
N CYS A 278 6.59 -1.60 -26.35
CA CYS A 278 6.71 -0.83 -27.59
C CYS A 278 6.76 -1.74 -28.83
N VAL A 279 7.51 -2.84 -28.77
CA VAL A 279 7.54 -3.83 -29.86
C VAL A 279 6.15 -4.45 -30.07
N ILE A 280 5.50 -4.89 -29.00
CA ILE A 280 4.14 -5.47 -29.04
C ILE A 280 3.12 -4.48 -29.61
N TYR A 281 3.18 -3.20 -29.21
CA TYR A 281 2.32 -2.17 -29.76
C TYR A 281 2.64 -1.87 -31.22
N GLY A 282 3.92 -1.86 -31.61
CA GLY A 282 4.32 -1.66 -33.00
C GLY A 282 3.82 -2.79 -33.92
N MET A 283 3.85 -4.04 -33.43
CA MET A 283 3.21 -5.18 -34.12
C MET A 283 1.72 -4.95 -34.34
N LYS A 284 0.99 -4.46 -33.32
CA LYS A 284 -0.44 -4.18 -33.41
C LYS A 284 -0.78 -2.99 -34.32
N ALA A 285 -0.05 -1.89 -34.16
CA ALA A 285 -0.41 -0.60 -34.73
C ALA A 285 0.14 -0.39 -36.14
N PHE A 286 1.31 -0.99 -36.44
CA PHE A 286 2.03 -0.80 -37.70
C PHE A 286 2.26 -2.11 -38.47
N GLY A 287 1.72 -3.23 -38.00
CA GLY A 287 1.83 -4.51 -38.69
C GLY A 287 3.26 -5.08 -38.72
N TRP A 288 4.13 -4.68 -37.78
CA TRP A 288 5.48 -5.28 -37.72
C TRP A 288 5.37 -6.81 -37.63
N PHE A 289 6.03 -7.50 -38.57
CA PHE A 289 6.03 -8.96 -38.69
C PHE A 289 4.67 -9.61 -39.08
N SER A 290 3.72 -8.86 -39.67
CA SER A 290 2.41 -9.38 -40.10
C SER A 290 2.50 -10.49 -41.16
N ASP A 291 3.45 -10.38 -42.08
CA ASP A 291 3.51 -11.21 -43.30
C ASP A 291 4.35 -12.49 -43.12
N GLN A 292 4.79 -12.76 -41.90
CA GLN A 292 5.68 -13.86 -41.60
C GLN A 292 4.90 -15.17 -41.45
N SER A 293 5.39 -16.24 -42.08
CA SER A 293 4.74 -17.56 -42.09
C SER A 293 4.64 -18.21 -40.70
N TRP A 294 5.50 -17.82 -39.77
CA TRP A 294 5.51 -18.27 -38.37
C TRP A 294 4.57 -17.46 -37.47
N ASN A 295 3.90 -16.41 -37.98
CA ASN A 295 3.01 -15.58 -37.19
C ASN A 295 1.80 -16.40 -36.69
N PRO A 296 1.55 -16.46 -35.37
CA PRO A 296 0.44 -17.23 -34.80
C PRO A 296 -0.93 -16.88 -35.38
N ALA A 297 -1.17 -15.62 -35.75
CA ALA A 297 -2.44 -15.19 -36.36
C ALA A 297 -2.63 -15.79 -37.76
N VAL A 298 -1.56 -15.88 -38.55
CA VAL A 298 -1.58 -16.48 -39.90
C VAL A 298 -1.78 -17.99 -39.81
N LEU A 299 -1.11 -18.65 -38.86
CA LEU A 299 -1.27 -20.08 -38.60
C LEU A 299 -2.69 -20.40 -38.12
N ALA A 300 -3.21 -19.60 -37.19
CA ALA A 300 -4.58 -19.73 -36.69
C ALA A 300 -5.61 -19.57 -37.81
N LYS A 301 -5.42 -18.58 -38.70
CA LYS A 301 -6.31 -18.38 -39.85
C LYS A 301 -6.32 -19.59 -40.78
N ARG A 302 -5.14 -20.09 -41.18
CA ARG A 302 -5.02 -21.28 -42.05
C ARG A 302 -5.68 -22.51 -41.45
N ALA A 303 -5.57 -22.69 -40.13
CA ALA A 303 -6.20 -23.79 -39.43
C ALA A 303 -7.73 -23.59 -39.28
N ALA A 304 -8.19 -22.36 -39.02
CA ALA A 304 -9.61 -22.02 -38.93
C ALA A 304 -10.34 -22.29 -40.25
N ASP A 305 -9.74 -21.88 -41.38
CA ASP A 305 -10.31 -22.02 -42.72
C ASP A 305 -10.48 -23.50 -43.15
N GLN A 306 -9.85 -24.45 -42.46
CA GLN A 306 -10.01 -25.90 -42.69
C GLN A 306 -11.13 -26.53 -41.86
N LEU A 307 -11.69 -25.81 -40.87
CA LEU A 307 -12.72 -26.31 -39.98
C LEU A 307 -14.11 -25.89 -40.45
N THR A 308 -15.12 -26.70 -40.13
CA THR A 308 -16.52 -26.35 -40.40
C THR A 308 -16.90 -25.08 -39.64
N PRO A 309 -17.45 -24.04 -40.33
CA PRO A 309 -17.94 -22.83 -39.68
C PRO A 309 -18.91 -23.14 -38.54
N GLY A 310 -18.78 -22.41 -37.44
CA GLY A 310 -19.64 -22.56 -36.26
C GLY A 310 -19.25 -23.66 -35.26
N THR A 311 -18.26 -24.51 -35.58
CA THR A 311 -17.65 -25.37 -34.56
C THR A 311 -16.83 -24.55 -33.56
N ILE A 312 -16.69 -25.04 -32.31
CA ILE A 312 -15.89 -24.35 -31.28
C ILE A 312 -14.44 -24.16 -31.76
N GLY A 313 -13.86 -25.16 -32.44
CA GLY A 313 -12.51 -25.07 -33.00
C GLY A 313 -12.37 -23.95 -34.03
N HIS A 314 -13.32 -23.83 -34.96
CA HIS A 314 -13.36 -22.74 -35.94
C HIS A 314 -13.46 -21.37 -35.26
N VAL A 315 -14.32 -21.23 -34.24
CA VAL A 315 -14.49 -19.97 -33.51
C VAL A 315 -13.21 -19.57 -32.76
N VAL A 316 -12.61 -20.50 -32.03
CA VAL A 316 -11.40 -20.22 -31.24
C VAL A 316 -10.23 -19.84 -32.15
N LEU A 317 -9.99 -20.58 -33.23
CA LEU A 317 -8.92 -20.29 -34.17
C LEU A 317 -9.20 -19.02 -34.98
N GLY A 318 -10.45 -18.79 -35.35
CA GLY A 318 -10.90 -17.55 -35.98
C GLY A 318 -10.67 -16.32 -35.11
N SER A 319 -10.99 -16.40 -33.82
CA SER A 319 -10.69 -15.32 -32.86
C SER A 319 -9.19 -15.14 -32.64
N ALA A 320 -8.41 -16.23 -32.65
CA ALA A 320 -6.95 -16.19 -32.55
C ALA A 320 -6.24 -15.54 -33.76
N THR A 321 -6.96 -15.24 -34.84
CA THR A 321 -6.43 -14.38 -35.92
C THR A 321 -6.28 -12.92 -35.48
N GLY A 322 -7.09 -12.48 -34.51
CA GLY A 322 -7.05 -11.14 -33.95
C GLY A 322 -5.93 -10.97 -32.94
N PHE A 323 -5.18 -9.87 -33.03
CA PHE A 323 -4.19 -9.52 -32.01
C PHE A 323 -4.81 -9.33 -30.60
N GLY A 324 -6.07 -8.88 -30.55
CA GLY A 324 -6.82 -8.70 -29.31
C GLY A 324 -6.91 -9.98 -28.48
N PHE A 325 -7.20 -11.11 -29.14
CA PHE A 325 -7.32 -12.43 -28.52
C PHE A 325 -6.05 -12.81 -27.72
N TRP A 326 -4.88 -12.66 -28.31
CA TRP A 326 -3.61 -13.03 -27.66
C TRP A 326 -3.28 -12.12 -26.48
N VAL A 327 -3.59 -10.83 -26.58
CA VAL A 327 -3.41 -9.89 -25.47
C VAL A 327 -4.34 -10.24 -24.31
N THR A 328 -5.63 -10.48 -24.57
CA THR A 328 -6.61 -10.79 -23.53
C THR A 328 -6.39 -12.18 -22.94
N LEU A 329 -6.01 -13.17 -23.73
CA LEU A 329 -5.59 -14.49 -23.25
C LEU A 329 -4.36 -14.38 -22.33
N THR A 330 -3.32 -13.67 -22.77
CA THR A 330 -2.09 -13.48 -21.98
C THR A 330 -2.39 -12.75 -20.68
N TYR A 331 -3.18 -11.67 -20.74
CA TYR A 331 -3.61 -10.92 -19.56
C TYR A 331 -4.38 -11.82 -18.58
N SER A 332 -5.31 -12.62 -19.08
CA SER A 332 -6.13 -13.53 -18.28
C SER A 332 -5.29 -14.65 -17.67
N ALA A 333 -4.32 -15.19 -18.41
CA ALA A 333 -3.37 -16.18 -17.92
C ALA A 333 -2.47 -15.62 -16.81
N VAL A 334 -1.98 -14.38 -16.95
CA VAL A 334 -1.19 -13.69 -15.91
C VAL A 334 -2.03 -13.49 -14.64
N VAL A 335 -3.27 -12.99 -14.76
CA VAL A 335 -4.18 -12.82 -13.62
C VAL A 335 -4.46 -14.16 -12.93
N LEU A 336 -4.65 -15.25 -13.68
CA LEU A 336 -4.82 -16.59 -13.12
C LEU A 336 -3.57 -17.07 -12.39
N GLY A 337 -2.41 -17.07 -13.05
CA GLY A 337 -1.16 -17.58 -12.49
C GLY A 337 -0.73 -16.84 -11.23
N PHE A 338 -0.67 -15.50 -11.29
CA PHE A 338 -0.33 -14.68 -10.13
C PHE A 338 -1.45 -14.65 -9.09
N GLY A 339 -2.71 -14.81 -9.50
CA GLY A 339 -3.84 -14.95 -8.59
C GLY A 339 -3.77 -16.21 -7.74
N VAL A 340 -3.50 -17.36 -8.34
CA VAL A 340 -3.28 -18.63 -7.61
C VAL A 340 -2.08 -18.48 -6.66
N ALA A 341 -0.99 -17.87 -7.11
CA ALA A 341 0.18 -17.60 -6.25
C ALA A 341 -0.17 -16.68 -5.07
N ARG A 342 -1.01 -15.65 -5.27
CA ARG A 342 -1.50 -14.75 -4.22
C ARG A 342 -2.34 -15.49 -3.18
N ILE A 343 -3.28 -16.33 -3.62
CA ILE A 343 -4.14 -17.13 -2.73
C ILE A 343 -3.29 -18.03 -1.82
N ARG A 344 -2.33 -18.76 -2.41
CA ARG A 344 -1.43 -19.68 -1.68
C ARG A 344 -0.57 -18.96 -0.64
N ARG A 345 -0.17 -17.71 -0.90
CA ARG A 345 0.71 -16.91 -0.05
C ARG A 345 -0.02 -16.27 1.14
N ARG A 346 -1.21 -15.72 0.92
CA ARG A 346 -1.91 -14.89 1.94
C ARG A 346 -2.85 -15.70 2.83
N ARG A 347 -3.46 -16.77 2.31
CA ARG A 347 -4.27 -17.75 3.05
C ARG A 347 -5.36 -17.14 3.97
N THR A 348 -6.06 -16.09 3.52
CA THR A 348 -7.26 -15.59 4.22
C THR A 348 -8.50 -15.78 3.34
N PRO A 349 -9.69 -16.03 3.94
CA PRO A 349 -10.95 -16.13 3.19
C PRO A 349 -11.20 -14.92 2.30
N TYR A 350 -10.88 -13.71 2.80
CA TYR A 350 -11.02 -12.48 2.03
C TYR A 350 -10.20 -12.48 0.74
N VAL A 351 -8.90 -12.80 0.80
CA VAL A 351 -8.06 -12.80 -0.40
C VAL A 351 -8.43 -13.90 -1.36
N THR A 352 -8.84 -15.07 -0.86
CA THR A 352 -9.35 -16.15 -1.72
C THR A 352 -10.56 -15.68 -2.49
N ALA A 353 -11.61 -15.22 -1.81
CA ALA A 353 -12.83 -14.75 -2.47
C ALA A 353 -12.55 -13.60 -3.45
N GLN A 354 -11.80 -12.57 -3.02
CA GLN A 354 -11.45 -11.44 -3.87
C GLN A 354 -10.71 -11.86 -5.14
N THR A 355 -9.67 -12.70 -4.99
CA THR A 355 -8.84 -13.11 -6.12
C THR A 355 -9.60 -14.02 -7.06
N SER A 356 -10.41 -14.95 -6.53
CA SER A 356 -11.28 -15.80 -7.34
C SER A 356 -12.30 -14.98 -8.13
N THR A 357 -12.93 -13.96 -7.52
CA THR A 357 -13.83 -13.06 -8.24
C THR A 357 -13.10 -12.29 -9.34
N LEU A 358 -11.90 -11.78 -9.08
CA LEU A 358 -11.11 -11.07 -10.09
C LEU A 358 -10.71 -11.98 -11.25
N ILE A 359 -10.31 -13.23 -10.98
CA ILE A 359 -10.02 -14.23 -12.02
C ILE A 359 -11.29 -14.49 -12.83
N LEU A 360 -12.43 -14.68 -12.19
CA LEU A 360 -13.71 -14.92 -12.86
C LEU A 360 -14.10 -13.72 -13.75
N MET A 361 -14.01 -12.49 -13.23
CA MET A 361 -14.29 -11.26 -13.98
C MET A 361 -13.33 -11.06 -15.16
N GLN A 362 -12.09 -11.52 -15.04
CA GLN A 362 -11.13 -11.44 -16.15
C GLN A 362 -11.36 -12.52 -17.21
N TRP A 363 -11.61 -13.77 -16.80
CA TRP A 363 -11.75 -14.89 -17.74
C TRP A 363 -13.12 -14.93 -18.40
N LEU A 364 -14.20 -14.69 -17.66
CA LEU A 364 -15.54 -14.87 -18.19
C LEU A 364 -15.97 -13.67 -19.06
N PRO A 365 -16.26 -12.48 -18.52
CA PRO A 365 -16.76 -11.37 -19.32
C PRO A 365 -15.69 -10.63 -20.14
N LEU A 366 -14.40 -10.80 -19.85
CA LEU A 366 -13.32 -10.09 -20.55
C LEU A 366 -12.45 -10.99 -21.45
N PHE A 367 -12.77 -12.28 -21.55
CA PHE A 367 -12.10 -13.18 -22.51
C PHE A 367 -13.12 -14.14 -23.14
N LEU A 368 -13.63 -15.11 -22.38
CA LEU A 368 -14.48 -16.19 -22.91
C LEU A 368 -15.76 -15.68 -23.60
N ILE A 369 -16.44 -14.68 -23.02
CA ILE A 369 -17.67 -14.17 -23.63
C ILE A 369 -17.42 -13.46 -24.97
N PRO A 370 -16.59 -12.40 -25.04
CA PRO A 370 -16.36 -11.67 -26.27
C PRO A 370 -15.58 -12.45 -27.33
N GLU A 371 -14.63 -13.29 -26.93
CA GLU A 371 -13.71 -13.96 -27.87
C GLU A 371 -14.18 -15.37 -28.25
N ILE A 372 -15.17 -15.96 -27.58
CA ILE A 372 -15.61 -17.33 -27.88
C ILE A 372 -17.13 -17.45 -27.90
N LEU A 373 -17.81 -17.09 -26.81
CA LEU A 373 -19.24 -17.33 -26.67
C LEU A 373 -20.08 -16.50 -27.65
N LEU A 374 -19.88 -15.19 -27.71
CA LEU A 374 -20.67 -14.31 -28.60
C LEU A 374 -20.44 -14.62 -30.08
N PRO A 375 -19.20 -14.84 -30.56
CA PRO A 375 -18.97 -15.33 -31.91
C PRO A 375 -19.64 -16.68 -32.18
N TRP A 376 -19.51 -17.65 -31.25
CA TRP A 376 -20.12 -18.96 -31.41
C TRP A 376 -21.64 -18.88 -31.51
N LEU A 377 -22.29 -18.09 -30.64
CA LEU A 377 -23.73 -17.82 -30.73
C LEU A 377 -24.14 -17.23 -32.08
N GLY A 378 -23.27 -16.45 -32.72
CA GLY A 378 -23.54 -15.91 -34.04
C GLY A 378 -23.54 -16.92 -35.17
N TYR A 379 -22.80 -18.03 -35.04
CA TYR A 379 -22.90 -19.15 -35.98
C TYR A 379 -24.05 -20.11 -35.65
N GLN A 380 -24.62 -20.04 -34.45
CA GLN A 380 -25.77 -20.87 -34.03
C GLN A 380 -27.12 -20.18 -34.29
N ASP A 381 -27.15 -19.18 -35.16
CA ASP A 381 -28.35 -18.42 -35.52
C ASP A 381 -29.07 -17.73 -34.34
N ALA A 382 -28.42 -17.61 -33.18
CA ALA A 382 -28.99 -17.00 -31.98
C ALA A 382 -29.31 -15.50 -32.16
N TRP A 383 -28.74 -14.87 -33.19
CA TRP A 383 -28.96 -13.48 -33.54
C TRP A 383 -29.94 -13.26 -34.70
N ASN A 384 -30.52 -14.31 -35.28
CA ASN A 384 -31.25 -14.18 -36.56
C ASN A 384 -32.66 -13.61 -36.43
N SER A 385 -33.27 -13.60 -35.23
CA SER A 385 -34.63 -13.08 -35.05
C SER A 385 -34.88 -12.49 -33.65
N GLY A 386 -35.98 -11.75 -33.53
CA GLY A 386 -36.48 -11.21 -32.26
C GLY A 386 -35.47 -10.37 -31.49
N VAL A 387 -35.38 -10.64 -30.18
CA VAL A 387 -34.49 -9.92 -29.25
C VAL A 387 -33.01 -10.14 -29.58
N GLY A 388 -32.63 -11.33 -30.08
CA GLY A 388 -31.26 -11.63 -30.47
C GLY A 388 -30.75 -10.69 -31.57
N LYS A 389 -31.55 -10.52 -32.64
CA LYS A 389 -31.22 -9.58 -33.72
C LYS A 389 -31.05 -8.16 -33.20
N ALA A 390 -31.96 -7.71 -32.34
CA ALA A 390 -31.87 -6.38 -31.74
C ALA A 390 -30.59 -6.20 -30.90
N ILE A 391 -30.22 -7.19 -30.09
CA ILE A 391 -28.98 -7.18 -29.31
C ILE A 391 -27.75 -7.09 -30.22
N GLN A 392 -27.66 -7.94 -31.24
CA GLN A 392 -26.51 -7.97 -32.15
C GLN A 392 -26.38 -6.65 -32.91
N THR A 393 -27.48 -6.15 -33.51
CA THR A 393 -27.44 -4.90 -34.30
C THR A 393 -27.07 -3.68 -33.45
N ASN A 394 -27.56 -3.60 -32.20
CA ASN A 394 -27.34 -2.42 -31.36
C ASN A 394 -26.05 -2.48 -30.53
N LEU A 395 -25.58 -3.66 -30.14
CA LEU A 395 -24.38 -3.81 -29.30
C LEU A 395 -23.13 -4.24 -30.08
N PHE A 396 -23.29 -4.99 -31.17
CA PHE A 396 -22.19 -5.63 -31.91
C PHE A 396 -22.34 -5.38 -33.43
N PRO A 397 -22.07 -4.14 -33.89
CA PRO A 397 -22.22 -3.77 -35.29
C PRO A 397 -21.36 -4.64 -36.21
N ALA A 398 -21.84 -4.84 -37.43
CA ALA A 398 -21.15 -5.63 -38.46
C ALA A 398 -19.96 -4.86 -39.05
N VAL A 399 -18.85 -5.55 -39.30
CA VAL A 399 -17.59 -4.97 -39.79
C VAL A 399 -16.82 -5.96 -40.66
N ASP A 400 -16.09 -5.44 -41.66
CA ASP A 400 -15.33 -6.29 -42.60
C ASP A 400 -13.93 -6.68 -42.09
N TYR A 401 -13.39 -5.94 -41.11
CA TYR A 401 -12.03 -6.15 -40.63
C TYR A 401 -11.91 -7.29 -39.59
N ALA A 402 -13.02 -7.71 -38.98
CA ALA A 402 -13.03 -8.75 -37.94
C ALA A 402 -13.36 -10.11 -38.56
N TYR A 403 -12.66 -11.16 -38.12
CA TYR A 403 -12.87 -12.52 -38.65
C TYR A 403 -14.31 -13.02 -38.49
N HIS A 404 -14.98 -12.67 -37.39
CA HIS A 404 -16.37 -13.03 -37.12
C HIS A 404 -17.38 -11.96 -37.57
N HIS A 405 -16.95 -11.01 -38.40
CA HIS A 405 -17.76 -9.96 -39.01
C HIS A 405 -18.52 -9.02 -38.06
N HIS A 406 -18.24 -9.06 -36.75
CA HIS A 406 -18.90 -8.24 -35.74
C HIS A 406 -17.94 -7.79 -34.64
N GLU A 407 -18.21 -6.62 -34.04
CA GLU A 407 -17.39 -6.04 -32.96
C GLU A 407 -17.72 -6.60 -31.55
N TYR A 408 -17.62 -7.91 -31.36
CA TYR A 408 -17.94 -8.55 -30.06
C TYR A 408 -17.07 -8.05 -28.89
N TRP A 409 -15.87 -7.52 -29.17
CA TRP A 409 -14.99 -6.90 -28.18
C TRP A 409 -15.64 -5.70 -27.46
N ARG A 410 -16.68 -5.08 -28.02
CA ARG A 410 -17.43 -4.01 -27.34
C ARG A 410 -18.03 -4.47 -26.01
N PHE A 411 -18.22 -5.77 -25.83
CA PHE A 411 -18.66 -6.37 -24.57
C PHE A 411 -17.76 -6.01 -23.38
N TYR A 412 -16.50 -5.64 -23.59
CA TYR A 412 -15.62 -5.12 -22.54
C TYR A 412 -16.24 -3.93 -21.77
N GLY A 413 -17.10 -3.13 -22.41
CA GLY A 413 -17.82 -2.04 -21.76
C GLY A 413 -18.77 -2.46 -20.63
N VAL A 414 -19.20 -3.73 -20.58
CA VAL A 414 -20.02 -4.26 -19.48
C VAL A 414 -19.25 -4.30 -18.15
N ILE A 415 -17.92 -4.44 -18.22
CA ILE A 415 -17.04 -4.43 -17.05
C ILE A 415 -16.28 -3.12 -16.93
N LEU A 416 -15.80 -2.55 -18.04
CA LEU A 416 -15.02 -1.33 -18.08
C LEU A 416 -15.94 -0.12 -18.27
N ALA A 417 -16.39 0.46 -17.17
CA ALA A 417 -17.29 1.61 -17.22
C ALA A 417 -16.64 2.88 -17.79
N TRP A 418 -17.46 3.77 -18.36
CA TRP A 418 -17.04 5.13 -18.69
C TRP A 418 -16.56 5.86 -17.41
N PRO A 419 -15.47 6.66 -17.45
CA PRO A 419 -14.69 7.11 -18.61
C PRO A 419 -13.51 6.21 -19.00
N LEU A 420 -13.41 4.98 -18.47
CA LEU A 420 -12.26 4.11 -18.76
C LEU A 420 -12.36 3.48 -20.17
N PHE A 421 -13.54 3.03 -20.59
CA PHE A 421 -13.75 2.45 -21.92
C PHE A 421 -14.43 3.44 -22.86
N VAL A 422 -13.61 4.26 -23.51
CA VAL A 422 -14.09 5.34 -24.39
C VAL A 422 -14.72 4.83 -25.69
N TRP A 423 -14.32 3.65 -26.16
CA TRP A 423 -14.67 3.14 -27.50
C TRP A 423 -16.16 2.83 -27.72
N ASN A 424 -16.94 2.69 -26.65
CA ASN A 424 -18.41 2.53 -26.72
C ASN A 424 -19.18 3.84 -26.64
N VAL A 425 -18.52 4.95 -26.29
CA VAL A 425 -19.14 6.27 -26.11
C VAL A 425 -18.69 7.24 -27.20
N PHE A 426 -17.41 7.19 -27.59
CA PHE A 426 -16.81 8.08 -28.57
C PHE A 426 -16.82 7.45 -29.96
N THR A 427 -18.01 7.26 -30.51
CA THR A 427 -18.24 6.65 -31.83
C THR A 427 -18.79 7.66 -32.82
N GLU A 428 -18.55 7.48 -34.11
CA GLU A 428 -18.97 8.42 -35.18
C GLU A 428 -20.47 8.69 -35.10
N GLN A 429 -21.25 7.61 -35.03
CA GLN A 429 -22.69 7.65 -34.77
C GLN A 429 -22.97 7.25 -33.31
N PRO A 430 -23.99 7.83 -32.66
CA PRO A 430 -24.31 7.52 -31.27
C PRO A 430 -24.93 6.11 -31.16
N TYR A 431 -24.17 5.16 -30.59
CA TYR A 431 -24.71 3.85 -30.23
C TYR A 431 -25.57 3.96 -28.97
N ALA A 432 -26.86 4.24 -29.16
CA ALA A 432 -27.80 4.57 -28.08
C ALA A 432 -27.77 3.56 -26.92
N TRP A 433 -27.73 2.26 -27.21
CA TRP A 433 -27.69 1.22 -26.18
C TRP A 433 -26.41 1.28 -25.34
N TRP A 434 -25.25 1.49 -25.97
CA TRP A 434 -23.98 1.62 -25.26
C TRP A 434 -23.88 2.91 -24.45
N LEU A 435 -24.46 4.01 -24.94
CA LEU A 435 -24.58 5.26 -24.18
C LEU A 435 -25.44 5.06 -22.93
N TRP A 436 -26.59 4.39 -23.07
CA TRP A 436 -27.47 4.06 -21.95
C TRP A 436 -26.81 3.12 -20.94
N ILE A 437 -26.16 2.04 -21.41
CA ILE A 437 -25.41 1.12 -20.55
C ILE A 437 -24.34 1.89 -19.77
N SER A 438 -23.56 2.71 -20.45
CA SER A 438 -22.48 3.50 -19.82
C SER A 438 -23.03 4.50 -18.79
N LEU A 439 -24.14 5.17 -19.11
CA LEU A 439 -24.80 6.10 -18.20
C LEU A 439 -25.30 5.39 -16.93
N VAL A 440 -26.07 4.31 -17.08
CA VAL A 440 -26.64 3.55 -15.96
C VAL A 440 -25.52 2.91 -15.13
N GLN A 441 -24.54 2.31 -15.78
CA GLN A 441 -23.41 1.68 -15.09
C GLN A 441 -22.61 2.70 -14.29
N THR A 442 -22.20 3.83 -14.88
CA THR A 442 -21.33 4.80 -14.23
C THR A 442 -22.05 5.66 -13.20
N PHE A 443 -23.31 6.05 -13.45
CA PHE A 443 -24.01 7.02 -12.60
C PHE A 443 -25.10 6.42 -11.71
N VAL A 444 -25.43 5.13 -11.87
CA VAL A 444 -26.41 4.44 -11.01
C VAL A 444 -25.76 3.25 -10.31
N ILE A 445 -25.30 2.26 -11.07
CA ILE A 445 -24.82 0.99 -10.51
C ILE A 445 -23.54 1.19 -9.68
N ILE A 446 -22.52 1.84 -10.24
CA ILE A 446 -21.25 2.08 -9.53
C ILE A 446 -21.48 2.91 -8.26
N PRO A 447 -22.20 4.05 -8.26
CA PRO A 447 -22.47 4.81 -7.05
C PRO A 447 -23.17 3.99 -5.96
N ILE A 448 -24.17 3.17 -6.31
CA ILE A 448 -24.85 2.28 -5.35
C ILE A 448 -23.89 1.27 -4.75
N ILE A 449 -23.05 0.64 -5.58
CA ILE A 449 -22.01 -0.29 -5.14
C ILE A 449 -21.01 0.39 -4.20
N VAL A 450 -20.54 1.59 -4.56
CA VAL A 450 -19.57 2.36 -3.76
C VAL A 450 -20.18 2.84 -2.45
N TRP A 451 -21.42 3.31 -2.48
CA TRP A 451 -22.15 3.73 -1.28
C TRP A 451 -22.25 2.59 -0.26
N LYS A 452 -22.63 1.40 -0.72
CA LYS A 452 -22.84 0.23 0.14
C LYS A 452 -21.54 -0.46 0.57
N TRP A 453 -20.59 -0.67 -0.33
CA TRP A 453 -19.43 -1.55 -0.10
C TRP A 453 -18.07 -0.88 -0.26
N GLY A 454 -18.05 0.41 -0.53
CA GLY A 454 -16.84 1.20 -0.78
C GLY A 454 -16.34 1.09 -2.21
N LYS A 455 -15.46 2.04 -2.59
CA LYS A 455 -14.80 2.08 -3.91
C LYS A 455 -14.11 0.76 -4.28
N GLY A 456 -13.58 0.07 -3.28
CA GLY A 456 -12.93 -1.22 -3.45
C GLY A 456 -13.81 -2.32 -4.04
N ALA A 457 -15.14 -2.25 -3.92
CA ALA A 457 -16.03 -3.25 -4.48
C ALA A 457 -15.99 -3.30 -6.03
N TYR A 458 -15.66 -2.18 -6.69
CA TYR A 458 -15.40 -2.20 -8.13
C TYR A 458 -13.89 -2.30 -8.41
N CYS A 459 -13.07 -1.38 -7.89
CA CYS A 459 -11.63 -1.30 -8.20
C CYS A 459 -10.78 -2.48 -7.66
N GLY A 460 -11.32 -3.27 -6.73
CA GLY A 460 -10.65 -4.40 -6.09
C GLY A 460 -11.33 -5.75 -6.30
N TRP A 461 -12.50 -5.81 -6.92
CA TRP A 461 -13.24 -7.07 -7.14
C TRP A 461 -13.80 -7.25 -8.56
N ILE A 462 -13.95 -6.19 -9.35
CA ILE A 462 -14.57 -6.24 -10.68
C ILE A 462 -13.59 -5.77 -11.77
N CYS A 463 -12.94 -4.63 -11.55
CA CYS A 463 -12.08 -3.97 -12.54
C CYS A 463 -10.88 -4.84 -12.95
N SER A 464 -10.64 -5.01 -14.27
CA SER A 464 -9.50 -5.75 -14.82
C SER A 464 -8.15 -5.16 -14.40
N CYS A 465 -7.98 -3.84 -14.48
CA CYS A 465 -6.78 -3.16 -14.00
C CYS A 465 -6.54 -3.47 -12.51
N GLY A 466 -7.63 -3.57 -11.74
CA GLY A 466 -7.61 -4.00 -10.35
C GLY A 466 -7.16 -5.46 -10.19
N ALA A 467 -7.57 -6.36 -11.09
CA ALA A 467 -7.15 -7.76 -11.12
C ALA A 467 -5.65 -7.90 -11.27
N LEU A 468 -5.06 -7.27 -12.29
CA LEU A 468 -3.61 -7.29 -12.49
C LEU A 468 -2.85 -6.61 -11.33
N ALA A 469 -3.35 -5.48 -10.85
CA ALA A 469 -2.78 -4.76 -9.71
C ALA A 469 -2.74 -5.58 -8.41
N GLU A 470 -3.82 -6.31 -8.11
CA GLU A 470 -3.92 -7.12 -6.91
C GLU A 470 -3.15 -8.43 -7.02
N THR A 471 -2.98 -8.97 -8.23
CA THR A 471 -2.29 -10.25 -8.46
C THR A 471 -0.80 -10.03 -8.71
N LEU A 472 -0.42 -9.63 -9.92
CA LEU A 472 0.97 -9.38 -10.32
C LEU A 472 1.62 -8.32 -9.42
N GLY A 473 0.88 -7.27 -9.07
CA GLY A 473 1.36 -6.18 -8.22
C GLY A 473 1.47 -6.48 -6.73
N ASP A 474 0.98 -7.63 -6.23
CA ASP A 474 0.91 -7.94 -4.78
C ASP A 474 2.28 -7.95 -4.09
N GLN A 475 3.35 -8.23 -4.82
CA GLN A 475 4.69 -8.32 -4.23
C GLN A 475 5.37 -6.96 -4.12
N GLN A 476 4.88 -5.93 -4.79
CA GLN A 476 5.51 -4.61 -4.87
C GLN A 476 4.78 -3.58 -3.99
N ARG A 477 4.05 -4.04 -2.97
CA ARG A 477 3.17 -3.18 -2.14
C ARG A 477 3.91 -2.01 -1.51
N GLU A 478 5.06 -2.30 -0.93
CA GLU A 478 5.84 -1.35 -0.14
C GLU A 478 6.54 -0.26 -0.94
N LYS A 479 6.53 -0.33 -2.29
CA LYS A 479 7.19 0.66 -3.16
C LYS A 479 6.34 1.90 -3.43
N MET A 480 5.08 1.92 -3.01
CA MET A 480 4.20 3.07 -3.27
C MET A 480 4.67 4.30 -2.48
N GLY A 481 4.85 5.43 -3.17
CA GLY A 481 5.21 6.70 -2.52
C GLY A 481 4.13 7.19 -1.54
N HIS A 482 4.53 7.76 -0.39
CA HIS A 482 3.63 8.27 0.65
C HIS A 482 3.92 9.73 0.98
N GLY A 483 2.91 10.44 1.47
CA GLY A 483 3.04 11.81 1.94
C GLY A 483 2.60 12.89 0.94
N PRO A 484 2.74 14.18 1.29
CA PRO A 484 2.08 15.29 0.61
C PRO A 484 2.46 15.44 -0.87
N MET A 485 3.72 15.23 -1.22
CA MET A 485 4.20 15.30 -2.60
C MET A 485 3.47 14.30 -3.49
N TRP A 486 3.39 13.04 -3.07
CA TRP A 486 2.68 11.98 -3.79
C TRP A 486 1.17 12.22 -3.80
N ASN A 487 0.62 12.79 -2.72
CA ASN A 487 -0.80 13.13 -2.68
C ASN A 487 -1.18 14.21 -3.70
N ARG A 488 -0.26 15.12 -4.05
CA ARG A 488 -0.48 16.10 -5.12
C ARG A 488 -0.56 15.44 -6.50
N LEU A 489 0.21 14.37 -6.75
CA LEU A 489 0.12 13.62 -8.01
C LEU A 489 -1.26 12.95 -8.21
N ASN A 490 -2.03 12.73 -7.14
CA ASN A 490 -3.40 12.21 -7.27
C ASN A 490 -4.32 13.12 -8.09
N PHE A 491 -3.99 14.42 -8.23
CA PHE A 491 -4.77 15.36 -9.04
C PHE A 491 -4.63 15.14 -10.55
N VAL A 492 -3.62 14.39 -11.01
CA VAL A 492 -3.49 14.01 -12.42
C VAL A 492 -4.74 13.27 -12.90
N GLY A 493 -5.26 12.34 -12.11
CA GLY A 493 -6.48 11.61 -12.43
C GLY A 493 -7.73 12.50 -12.48
N GLN A 494 -7.78 13.58 -11.68
CA GLN A 494 -8.84 14.58 -11.74
C GLN A 494 -8.75 15.40 -13.03
N GLY A 495 -7.53 15.76 -13.45
CA GLY A 495 -7.31 16.41 -14.75
C GLY A 495 -7.74 15.54 -15.94
N LEU A 496 -7.40 14.24 -15.91
CA LEU A 496 -7.82 13.28 -16.93
C LEU A 496 -9.35 13.08 -16.95
N LEU A 497 -9.99 13.07 -15.79
CA LEU A 497 -11.46 13.03 -15.70
C LEU A 497 -12.10 14.30 -16.29
N ALA A 498 -11.55 15.48 -15.99
CA ALA A 498 -12.03 16.74 -16.54
C ALA A 498 -11.89 16.76 -18.08
N ALA A 499 -10.77 16.27 -18.61
CA ALA A 499 -10.57 16.11 -20.05
C ALA A 499 -11.59 15.13 -20.66
N ALA A 500 -11.85 13.99 -20.02
CA ALA A 500 -12.85 13.03 -20.49
C ALA A 500 -14.28 13.60 -20.49
N LEU A 501 -14.63 14.39 -19.47
CA LEU A 501 -15.91 15.11 -19.41
C LEU A 501 -16.02 16.17 -20.50
N LEU A 502 -14.97 16.96 -20.72
CA LEU A 502 -14.94 17.96 -21.80
C LEU A 502 -15.11 17.29 -23.17
N MET A 503 -14.37 16.20 -23.42
CA MET A 503 -14.52 15.43 -24.66
C MET A 503 -15.95 14.91 -24.82
N LEU A 504 -16.58 14.39 -23.76
CA LEU A 504 -17.96 13.91 -23.81
C LEU A 504 -18.92 15.05 -24.17
N VAL A 505 -18.78 16.22 -23.55
CA VAL A 505 -19.62 17.40 -23.85
C VAL A 505 -19.45 17.83 -25.30
N LEU A 506 -18.21 17.95 -25.79
CA LEU A 506 -17.93 18.30 -27.18
C LEU A 506 -18.54 17.28 -28.15
N ARG A 507 -18.52 15.99 -27.79
CA ARG A 507 -19.11 14.94 -28.62
C ARG A 507 -20.63 15.02 -28.67
N VAL A 508 -21.28 15.20 -27.53
CA VAL A 508 -22.74 15.35 -27.43
C VAL A 508 -23.21 16.59 -28.20
N VAL A 509 -22.53 17.73 -28.02
CA VAL A 509 -22.84 18.96 -28.77
C VAL A 509 -22.62 18.74 -30.27
N GLY A 510 -21.56 18.04 -30.66
CA GLY A 510 -21.29 17.73 -32.07
C GLY A 510 -22.37 16.85 -32.72
N TRP A 511 -22.95 15.90 -31.98
CA TRP A 511 -24.09 15.11 -32.48
C TRP A 511 -25.37 15.93 -32.60
N ILE A 512 -25.61 16.89 -31.69
CA ILE A 512 -26.82 17.73 -31.71
C ILE A 512 -26.71 18.82 -32.79
N TRP A 513 -25.52 19.42 -32.98
CA TRP A 513 -25.26 20.46 -33.98
C TRP A 513 -24.06 20.12 -34.89
N PRO A 514 -24.24 19.22 -35.87
CA PRO A 514 -23.16 18.78 -36.76
C PRO A 514 -22.51 19.91 -37.58
N GLY A 515 -23.30 20.92 -37.98
CA GLY A 515 -22.84 22.06 -38.79
C GLY A 515 -22.16 23.19 -38.02
N SER A 516 -22.03 23.08 -36.69
CA SER A 516 -21.35 24.09 -35.88
C SER A 516 -19.82 23.93 -35.89
N ALA A 517 -19.07 24.99 -35.55
CA ALA A 517 -17.62 24.88 -35.35
C ALA A 517 -17.25 23.82 -34.29
N VAL A 518 -18.10 23.66 -33.27
CA VAL A 518 -17.98 22.62 -32.24
C VAL A 518 -18.31 21.23 -32.80
N GLY A 519 -19.23 21.12 -33.76
CA GLY A 519 -19.47 19.91 -34.55
C GLY A 519 -18.23 19.48 -35.34
N GLY A 520 -17.57 20.42 -36.02
CA GLY A 520 -16.29 20.16 -36.69
C GLY A 520 -15.19 19.64 -35.75
N ILE A 521 -15.10 20.17 -34.53
CA ILE A 521 -14.13 19.73 -33.50
C ILE A 521 -14.58 18.45 -32.78
N GLY A 522 -15.89 18.22 -32.64
CA GLY A 522 -16.49 17.15 -31.86
C GLY A 522 -16.67 15.86 -32.65
N ILE A 523 -16.94 15.94 -33.96
CA ILE A 523 -17.21 14.80 -34.86
C ILE A 523 -16.44 14.84 -36.20
N GLY A 524 -15.76 15.93 -36.55
CA GLY A 524 -15.00 16.05 -37.80
C GLY A 524 -13.63 15.34 -37.79
N ASP A 525 -12.93 15.42 -38.93
CA ASP A 525 -11.65 14.71 -39.17
C ASP A 525 -10.54 15.07 -38.16
N ALA A 526 -10.51 16.30 -37.68
CA ALA A 526 -9.56 16.74 -36.65
C ALA A 526 -9.74 15.95 -35.34
N ASN A 527 -10.98 15.65 -34.94
CA ASN A 527 -11.28 14.81 -33.77
C ASN A 527 -10.84 13.36 -34.02
N ARG A 528 -11.17 12.84 -35.20
CA ARG A 528 -10.81 11.48 -35.62
C ARG A 528 -9.30 11.28 -35.60
N GLN A 529 -8.54 12.26 -36.10
CA GLN A 529 -7.08 12.26 -36.06
C GLN A 529 -6.55 12.42 -34.63
N LEU A 530 -7.14 13.29 -33.80
CA LEU A 530 -6.75 13.46 -32.39
C LEU A 530 -6.95 12.18 -31.58
N VAL A 531 -8.05 11.45 -31.80
CA VAL A 531 -8.32 10.17 -31.13
C VAL A 531 -7.43 9.05 -31.71
N ALA A 532 -7.32 8.94 -33.03
CA ALA A 532 -6.55 7.88 -33.68
C ALA A 532 -5.03 8.02 -33.49
N HIS A 533 -4.49 9.24 -33.55
CA HIS A 533 -3.06 9.53 -33.48
C HIS A 533 -2.61 10.11 -32.13
N GLY A 534 -3.52 10.65 -31.31
CA GLY A 534 -3.23 11.13 -29.96
C GLY A 534 -3.66 10.14 -28.87
N TRP A 535 -4.96 9.81 -28.80
CA TRP A 535 -5.51 8.99 -27.70
C TRP A 535 -4.94 7.56 -27.70
N LYS A 536 -4.94 6.88 -28.85
CA LYS A 536 -4.50 5.48 -28.97
C LYS A 536 -3.03 5.24 -28.53
N PRO A 537 -2.03 6.02 -28.99
CA PRO A 537 -0.65 5.85 -28.52
C PRO A 537 -0.39 6.44 -27.12
N VAL A 538 -1.01 7.58 -26.76
CA VAL A 538 -0.69 8.27 -25.49
C VAL A 538 -1.46 7.67 -24.32
N VAL A 539 -2.78 7.46 -24.46
CA VAL A 539 -3.63 7.02 -23.36
C VAL A 539 -3.67 5.49 -23.26
N ASP A 540 -4.03 4.80 -24.35
CA ASP A 540 -4.21 3.34 -24.31
C ASP A 540 -2.87 2.60 -24.22
N PHE A 541 -1.86 3.03 -25.01
CA PHE A 541 -0.55 2.38 -25.00
C PHE A 541 0.39 2.93 -23.92
N ALA A 542 0.77 4.22 -23.99
CA ALA A 542 1.79 4.75 -23.09
C ALA A 542 1.28 4.78 -21.64
N LEU A 543 0.14 5.42 -21.37
CA LEU A 543 -0.30 5.68 -20.00
C LEU A 543 -0.95 4.46 -19.32
N ALA A 544 -1.90 3.79 -19.97
CA ALA A 544 -2.65 2.68 -19.39
C ALA A 544 -1.89 1.34 -19.42
N SER A 545 -1.01 1.13 -20.41
CA SER A 545 -0.32 -0.15 -20.62
C SER A 545 1.17 -0.10 -20.25
N ALA A 546 2.01 0.60 -21.02
CA ALA A 546 3.46 0.54 -20.88
C ALA A 546 3.96 1.22 -19.58
N ILE A 547 3.55 2.46 -19.33
CA ILE A 547 3.90 3.19 -18.11
C ILE A 547 3.09 2.63 -16.94
N GLY A 548 1.79 2.44 -17.12
CA GLY A 548 0.90 1.94 -16.07
C GLY A 548 1.34 0.62 -15.45
N VAL A 549 1.57 -0.41 -16.27
CA VAL A 549 1.99 -1.75 -15.82
C VAL A 549 3.50 -1.80 -15.58
N GLY A 550 4.31 -1.13 -16.39
CA GLY A 550 5.77 -1.11 -16.22
C GLY A 550 6.17 -0.54 -14.86
N LEU A 551 5.51 0.53 -14.42
CA LEU A 551 5.74 1.13 -13.11
C LEU A 551 5.31 0.25 -11.94
N TYR A 552 4.63 -0.89 -12.14
CA TYR A 552 4.28 -1.78 -11.03
C TYR A 552 5.51 -2.27 -10.28
N PHE A 553 6.58 -2.57 -11.01
CA PHE A 553 7.84 -3.05 -10.46
C PHE A 553 8.65 -1.94 -9.78
N TYR A 554 8.36 -0.67 -10.08
CA TYR A 554 9.09 0.49 -9.57
C TYR A 554 8.35 1.23 -8.43
N MET A 555 7.02 1.38 -8.53
CA MET A 555 6.19 2.24 -7.67
C MET A 555 4.92 1.56 -7.13
N SER A 556 4.81 0.22 -7.23
CA SER A 556 3.69 -0.61 -6.77
C SER A 556 2.57 -0.88 -7.80
N GLY A 557 1.81 -1.95 -7.58
CA GLY A 557 0.78 -2.45 -8.47
C GLY A 557 -0.40 -1.52 -8.75
N ARG A 558 -0.54 -0.37 -8.08
CA ARG A 558 -1.70 0.53 -8.25
C ARG A 558 -1.34 1.94 -8.68
N VAL A 559 -0.17 2.15 -9.26
CA VAL A 559 0.27 3.46 -9.80
C VAL A 559 -0.77 4.04 -10.75
N TRP A 560 -1.22 3.27 -11.76
CA TRP A 560 -2.29 3.68 -12.68
C TRP A 560 -3.58 4.04 -11.92
N CYS A 561 -4.06 3.13 -11.06
CA CYS A 561 -5.32 3.30 -10.34
C CYS A 561 -5.33 4.51 -9.39
N ARG A 562 -4.17 4.87 -8.83
CA ARG A 562 -4.02 5.98 -7.89
C ARG A 562 -3.89 7.31 -8.61
N PHE A 563 -3.02 7.38 -9.62
CA PHE A 563 -2.60 8.66 -10.19
C PHE A 563 -3.31 9.03 -11.48
N ALA A 564 -3.72 8.06 -12.30
CA ALA A 564 -4.13 8.35 -13.68
C ALA A 564 -5.50 7.79 -14.08
N CYS A 565 -6.07 6.82 -13.35
CA CYS A 565 -7.37 6.25 -13.71
C CYS A 565 -8.52 7.26 -13.52
N PRO A 566 -9.18 7.71 -14.61
CA PRO A 566 -10.23 8.74 -14.52
C PRO A 566 -11.50 8.21 -13.85
N LEU A 567 -11.82 6.92 -14.03
CA LEU A 567 -12.92 6.28 -13.31
C LEU A 567 -12.65 6.21 -11.80
N ALA A 568 -11.41 5.95 -11.39
CA ALA A 568 -11.02 5.97 -9.99
C ALA A 568 -11.13 7.38 -9.39
N ALA A 569 -10.81 8.42 -10.17
CA ALA A 569 -10.97 9.82 -9.80
C ALA A 569 -12.45 10.20 -9.61
N LEU A 570 -13.33 9.75 -10.51
CA LEU A 570 -14.78 9.92 -10.41
C LEU A 570 -15.33 9.24 -9.16
N MET A 571 -14.90 8.00 -8.90
CA MET A 571 -15.30 7.25 -7.71
C MET A 571 -14.82 7.87 -6.38
N HIS A 572 -13.82 8.75 -6.38
CA HIS A 572 -13.47 9.51 -5.16
C HIS A 572 -14.62 10.42 -4.71
N ILE A 573 -15.46 10.89 -5.64
CA ILE A 573 -16.64 11.71 -5.33
C ILE A 573 -17.68 10.81 -4.64
N TYR A 574 -17.98 9.65 -5.22
CA TYR A 574 -18.94 8.70 -4.66
C TYR A 574 -18.50 8.15 -3.29
N ALA A 575 -17.20 7.89 -3.13
CA ALA A 575 -16.65 7.30 -1.91
C ALA A 575 -16.81 8.19 -0.67
N ARG A 576 -16.97 9.51 -0.83
CA ARG A 576 -17.27 10.43 0.29
C ARG A 576 -18.56 10.08 1.02
N PHE A 577 -19.51 9.49 0.31
CA PHE A 577 -20.81 9.07 0.83
C PHE A 577 -20.84 7.59 1.22
N SER A 578 -19.73 6.86 1.06
CA SER A 578 -19.68 5.43 1.37
C SER A 578 -19.87 5.17 2.85
N ARG A 579 -20.59 4.10 3.18
CA ARG A 579 -20.71 3.57 4.56
C ARG A 579 -19.52 2.71 4.96
N PHE A 580 -18.79 2.17 3.99
CA PHE A 580 -17.66 1.28 4.24
C PHE A 580 -16.49 2.02 4.93
N ARG A 581 -15.92 1.41 5.97
CA ARG A 581 -14.74 1.90 6.69
C ARG A 581 -13.84 0.74 7.12
N ILE A 582 -12.57 1.05 7.40
CA ILE A 582 -11.71 0.16 8.20
C ILE A 582 -11.84 0.62 9.65
N ILE A 583 -12.36 -0.25 10.50
CA ILE A 583 -12.62 0.00 11.91
C ILE A 583 -11.38 -0.41 12.72
N PRO A 584 -10.77 0.51 13.47
CA PRO A 584 -9.64 0.19 14.34
C PRO A 584 -10.07 -0.13 15.77
N ASP A 585 -9.41 -1.10 16.40
CA ASP A 585 -9.32 -1.26 17.85
C ASP A 585 -8.08 -0.51 18.37
N GLN A 586 -8.27 0.75 18.74
CA GLN A 586 -7.19 1.66 19.16
C GLN A 586 -6.31 1.06 20.25
N LYS A 587 -6.90 0.30 21.19
CA LYS A 587 -6.20 -0.28 22.34
C LYS A 587 -5.16 -1.32 21.92
N LYS A 588 -5.28 -1.92 20.73
CA LYS A 588 -4.30 -2.88 20.20
C LYS A 588 -3.22 -2.21 19.35
N CYS A 589 -3.30 -0.90 19.09
CA CYS A 589 -2.39 -0.21 18.18
C CYS A 589 -1.04 0.09 18.85
N ILE A 590 0.02 -0.43 18.23
CA ILE A 590 1.42 -0.24 18.65
C ILE A 590 2.20 0.74 17.76
N SER A 591 1.51 1.48 16.88
CA SER A 591 2.10 2.49 15.98
C SER A 591 3.30 2.01 15.16
N CYS A 592 3.32 0.72 14.78
CA CYS A 592 4.44 0.09 14.07
C CYS A 592 4.57 0.49 12.58
N ASN A 593 3.58 1.22 12.05
CA ASN A 593 3.50 1.69 10.66
C ASN A 593 3.37 0.62 9.57
N ALA A 594 3.29 -0.67 9.91
CA ALA A 594 3.21 -1.76 8.93
C ALA A 594 2.00 -1.62 7.97
N CYS A 595 0.85 -1.22 8.50
CA CYS A 595 -0.39 -1.03 7.74
C CYS A 595 -0.30 0.12 6.72
N THR A 596 0.36 1.22 7.07
CA THR A 596 0.65 2.34 6.16
C THR A 596 1.63 1.89 5.08
N THR A 597 2.75 1.26 5.45
CA THR A 597 3.80 0.83 4.52
C THR A 597 3.29 -0.07 3.39
N VAL A 598 2.34 -0.96 3.65
CA VAL A 598 1.78 -1.85 2.61
C VAL A 598 0.61 -1.23 1.82
N CYS A 599 0.26 0.02 2.08
CA CYS A 599 -0.87 0.68 1.44
C CYS A 599 -0.50 1.13 0.01
N HIS A 600 -1.01 0.42 -0.99
CA HIS A 600 -0.82 0.75 -2.42
C HIS A 600 -1.45 2.08 -2.84
N GLN A 601 -2.30 2.65 -1.99
CA GLN A 601 -2.92 3.95 -2.22
C GLN A 601 -2.19 5.06 -1.46
N GLY A 602 -1.13 4.72 -0.70
CA GLY A 602 -0.35 5.66 0.10
C GLY A 602 -1.12 6.37 1.20
N ILE A 603 -2.19 5.74 1.68
CA ILE A 603 -2.99 6.21 2.81
C ILE A 603 -2.22 5.94 4.10
N ASP A 604 -2.20 6.93 4.99
CA ASP A 604 -1.64 6.79 6.33
C ASP A 604 -2.60 6.06 7.28
N VAL A 605 -2.75 4.76 7.05
CA VAL A 605 -3.68 3.89 7.80
C VAL A 605 -3.35 3.87 9.30
N MET A 606 -2.07 3.93 9.66
CA MET A 606 -1.62 3.90 11.04
C MET A 606 -2.13 5.12 11.83
N ASN A 607 -2.15 6.31 11.24
CA ASN A 607 -2.67 7.51 11.88
C ASN A 607 -4.16 7.38 12.27
N PHE A 608 -5.00 6.86 11.36
CA PHE A 608 -6.40 6.54 11.67
C PHE A 608 -6.51 5.51 12.81
N ALA A 609 -5.72 4.44 12.72
CA ALA A 609 -5.74 3.36 13.71
C ALA A 609 -5.30 3.84 15.11
N ASN A 610 -4.26 4.67 15.16
CA ASN A 610 -3.74 5.27 16.38
C ASN A 610 -4.77 6.21 17.03
N LYS A 611 -5.54 6.95 16.23
CA LYS A 611 -6.60 7.84 16.72
C LYS A 611 -7.91 7.12 17.05
N GLY A 612 -8.03 5.81 16.80
CA GLY A 612 -9.29 5.09 16.94
C GLY A 612 -10.36 5.53 15.93
N ALA A 613 -9.99 6.28 14.90
CA ALA A 613 -10.92 6.83 13.93
C ALA A 613 -11.19 5.82 12.79
N PRO A 614 -12.46 5.56 12.42
CA PRO A 614 -12.76 4.78 11.23
C PRO A 614 -12.09 5.36 9.98
N MET A 615 -11.28 4.55 9.30
CA MET A 615 -10.52 5.01 8.13
C MET A 615 -11.46 5.40 7.00
N ALA A 616 -11.48 6.69 6.68
CA ALA A 616 -12.43 7.33 5.76
C ALA A 616 -11.74 7.98 4.55
N ASP A 617 -10.73 7.32 3.98
CA ASP A 617 -10.00 7.84 2.82
C ASP A 617 -10.65 7.37 1.50
N PRO A 618 -11.07 8.28 0.60
CA PRO A 618 -11.69 7.94 -0.69
C PRO A 618 -10.82 7.07 -1.60
N GLN A 619 -9.49 7.08 -1.43
CA GLN A 619 -8.58 6.28 -2.24
C GLN A 619 -8.63 4.79 -1.87
N CYS A 620 -9.21 4.43 -0.72
CA CYS A 620 -9.24 3.05 -0.26
C CYS A 620 -9.90 2.10 -1.28
N VAL A 621 -9.15 1.07 -1.68
CA VAL A 621 -9.58 0.04 -2.65
C VAL A 621 -9.95 -1.28 -1.98
N ARG A 622 -10.04 -1.33 -0.65
CA ARG A 622 -10.43 -2.53 0.11
C ARG A 622 -9.61 -3.78 -0.30
N CYS A 623 -8.28 -3.66 -0.39
CA CYS A 623 -7.39 -4.76 -0.80
C CYS A 623 -7.02 -5.73 0.33
N SER A 624 -7.39 -5.41 1.57
CA SER A 624 -7.05 -6.13 2.82
C SER A 624 -5.59 -6.13 3.26
N ALA A 625 -4.65 -5.57 2.49
CA ALA A 625 -3.23 -5.62 2.83
C ALA A 625 -2.90 -5.03 4.22
N CYS A 626 -3.47 -3.88 4.56
CA CYS A 626 -3.28 -3.24 5.87
C CYS A 626 -3.86 -4.07 7.04
N VAL A 627 -5.00 -4.73 6.81
CA VAL A 627 -5.68 -5.61 7.77
C VAL A 627 -4.88 -6.89 7.98
N GLN A 628 -4.36 -7.47 6.90
CA GLN A 628 -3.57 -8.70 6.90
C GLN A 628 -2.21 -8.55 7.57
N VAL A 629 -1.52 -7.44 7.33
CA VAL A 629 -0.16 -7.22 7.85
C VAL A 629 -0.15 -6.80 9.32
N CYS A 630 -1.30 -6.39 9.86
CA CYS A 630 -1.38 -5.87 11.22
C CYS A 630 -1.01 -6.97 12.23
N PRO A 631 0.11 -6.83 12.97
CA PRO A 631 0.61 -7.90 13.84
C PRO A 631 -0.23 -8.09 15.11
N THR A 632 -1.00 -7.08 15.51
CA THR A 632 -1.84 -7.08 16.72
C THR A 632 -3.34 -7.12 16.41
N GLY A 633 -3.73 -7.32 15.16
CA GLY A 633 -5.16 -7.47 14.80
C GLY A 633 -6.01 -6.21 15.01
N VAL A 634 -5.43 -5.02 14.90
CA VAL A 634 -6.12 -3.73 15.14
C VAL A 634 -7.24 -3.44 14.14
N LEU A 635 -7.05 -3.84 12.88
CA LEU A 635 -7.88 -3.35 11.77
C LEU A 635 -8.87 -4.41 11.32
N GLN A 636 -10.13 -4.01 11.10
CA GLN A 636 -11.16 -4.86 10.52
C GLN A 636 -12.01 -4.07 9.52
N PHE A 637 -12.61 -4.74 8.54
CA PHE A 637 -13.58 -4.10 7.65
C PHE A 637 -14.96 -4.02 8.28
N GLY A 638 -15.67 -2.93 8.01
CA GLY A 638 -17.04 -2.74 8.47
C GLY A 638 -17.73 -1.54 7.81
N GLU A 639 -18.88 -1.21 8.36
CA GLU A 639 -19.74 -0.10 7.97
C GLU A 639 -19.97 0.83 9.16
N VAL A 640 -20.09 2.12 8.87
CA VAL A 640 -20.53 3.14 9.83
C VAL A 640 -21.93 3.65 9.50
N ASP A 641 -22.62 4.17 10.51
CA ASP A 641 -23.87 4.91 10.34
C ASP A 641 -23.61 6.39 9.96
N ARG A 642 -24.68 7.20 9.94
CA ARG A 642 -24.59 8.64 9.62
C ARG A 642 -23.81 9.44 10.67
N ASP A 643 -23.78 8.96 11.90
CA ASP A 643 -23.09 9.60 13.04
C ASP A 643 -21.64 9.13 13.15
N GLY A 644 -21.18 8.26 12.23
CA GLY A 644 -19.82 7.73 12.21
C GLY A 644 -19.58 6.58 13.20
N ARG A 645 -20.62 6.06 13.86
CA ARG A 645 -20.52 4.92 14.77
C ARG A 645 -20.51 3.62 13.97
N VAL A 646 -19.86 2.60 14.52
CA VAL A 646 -19.76 1.28 13.88
C VAL A 646 -21.14 0.63 13.83
N ALA A 647 -21.70 0.50 12.64
CA ALA A 647 -23.01 -0.11 12.42
C ALA A 647 -22.91 -1.64 12.26
N ARG A 648 -21.87 -2.10 11.56
CA ARG A 648 -21.70 -3.53 11.24
C ARG A 648 -20.24 -3.86 10.93
N LEU A 649 -19.78 -5.04 11.34
CA LEU A 649 -18.50 -5.61 10.92
C LEU A 649 -18.70 -6.60 9.76
N ASP A 650 -17.73 -6.63 8.85
CA ASP A 650 -17.74 -7.58 7.73
C ASP A 650 -17.58 -9.02 8.23
N ARG A 651 -18.34 -9.93 7.62
CA ARG A 651 -18.28 -11.37 7.92
C ARG A 651 -17.04 -12.04 7.32
N LEU A 652 -16.55 -11.52 6.20
CA LEU A 652 -15.45 -12.12 5.45
C LEU A 652 -14.10 -11.77 6.11
N GLN A 653 -13.51 -12.74 6.79
CA GLN A 653 -12.29 -12.54 7.57
C GLN A 653 -11.08 -12.18 6.71
N ALA A 654 -10.45 -11.07 7.05
CA ALA A 654 -9.28 -10.54 6.39
C ALA A 654 -8.02 -10.54 7.28
N SER A 655 -8.14 -10.58 8.60
CA SER A 655 -7.00 -10.53 9.52
C SER A 655 -6.63 -11.94 10.01
N PRO A 656 -5.41 -12.43 9.74
CA PRO A 656 -4.93 -13.70 10.28
C PRO A 656 -4.88 -13.70 11.82
N VAL A 657 -4.67 -12.55 12.45
CA VAL A 657 -4.60 -12.43 13.91
C VAL A 657 -6.00 -12.59 14.50
N LEU A 658 -6.99 -11.83 14.01
CA LEU A 658 -8.37 -11.94 14.48
C LEU A 658 -8.93 -13.37 14.27
N MET A 659 -8.59 -14.01 13.15
CA MET A 659 -8.94 -15.41 12.89
C MET A 659 -8.40 -16.37 13.96
N ARG A 660 -7.16 -16.17 14.44
CA ARG A 660 -6.56 -17.00 15.51
C ARG A 660 -7.17 -16.69 16.87
N GLU A 661 -7.53 -15.44 17.12
CA GLU A 661 -8.19 -15.02 18.36
C GLU A 661 -9.66 -15.49 18.42
N GLY A 662 -10.21 -16.07 17.35
CA GLY A 662 -11.65 -16.38 17.23
C GLY A 662 -12.54 -15.14 17.16
N ARG A 663 -11.94 -13.94 17.11
CA ARG A 663 -12.64 -12.65 17.03
C ARG A 663 -12.94 -12.34 15.56
N GLY A 664 -14.16 -11.97 15.24
CA GLY A 664 -14.58 -11.62 13.87
C GLY A 664 -15.82 -12.36 13.38
N GLN A 665 -16.30 -13.36 14.11
CA GLN A 665 -17.69 -13.79 13.96
C GLN A 665 -18.58 -12.76 14.69
N PRO A 666 -19.64 -12.22 14.07
CA PRO A 666 -20.65 -11.52 14.86
C PRO A 666 -21.14 -12.51 15.93
N ALA A 667 -21.36 -12.03 17.16
CA ALA A 667 -22.04 -12.83 18.17
C ALA A 667 -23.28 -13.46 17.50
N GLY A 668 -23.34 -14.80 17.49
CA GLY A 668 -24.56 -15.47 17.10
C GLY A 668 -25.69 -14.96 17.99
N PRO A 669 -26.97 -15.11 17.57
CA PRO A 669 -28.06 -14.84 18.49
C PRO A 669 -27.78 -15.66 19.75
N THR A 670 -27.67 -14.98 20.88
CA THR A 670 -27.62 -15.60 22.20
C THR A 670 -28.76 -16.60 22.22
N ARG A 671 -28.43 -17.90 22.18
CA ARG A 671 -29.40 -18.92 22.53
C ARG A 671 -29.74 -18.63 23.98
N SER A 672 -30.98 -18.16 24.18
CA SER A 672 -31.62 -18.06 25.48
C SER A 672 -31.75 -19.45 26.08
#